data_AF-A0A932WYC3-F1
#
_entry.id   AF-A0A932WYC3-F1
#
_cell.length_a   1.000
_cell.length_b   1.000
_cell.length_c   1.000
_cell.angle_alpha   90.00
_cell.angle_beta   90.00
_cell.angle_gamma   90.00
#
_symmetry.space_group_name_H-M   'P 1'
#
loop_
_entity.id
_entity.type
_entity.pdbx_description
1 polymer ?
#
loop_
_entity_poly.entity_id
_entity_poly.type
_entity_poly.pdbx_seq_one_letter_code
_entity_poly.pdbx_strand_id
1 'polypeptide(L)'
;ALAGQNPDNLEVLETAITDTITETIASPASNITTGLEMMSKKSLLVSSAGDNIFHYDLSPESLDYLSCSGQHICYDCLYNLEITITDDCNNQKLGGAPKKIIKNNFSIGSIDTTCAKAAVGFTVDTTIYLEKGNYEITKKLTISRYGADYYRDSVFMLRNFCKSLNEFIELQKAVFLADGGDCKPTCTGCLANIGSRDSFLVQYYRGAGIATKDTANYSSLAASAYTEAVEECNALCTDKTELDIIRRSMLDDIAAPTGQYAQLESDTAHVDEVSEDIDDKYSIFYTEIQENNPDADGDFDDASLDVVIKAPAYQDSNIVFYNNLGEIDSVYNSITGTVTLPNDLGPDDFAGNFSDTWTESLLPYHPEYCKLKSLEKHKGSYVWDKDMDNTDTYAEAFAKGYLNPLQNDPLVGDTIGKHNIHFYSDKIKNKIDLYKGTRYSSGMSLASFACMITMCDSLHDYTDHSGVNSVGMNDACVATWKQHAFDTTLMCKGDLDKAWKIYRTLYIEEKRIILVGEANEGCPANESPYVFSATSSPTAKQLWDAKHTPNIFTAEEAIQNSSLSDLLNTDKNGAQNERANAAKTAGVSFDSTCHAYAYTRVQELAPCNYSDYDRESLTSQTNVSEKKLKVFTIPI
;
A
#
# COMPACT_ATOMS: atom_id res chain seq x y z
N ALA A 1 28.00 21.41 60.56
CA ALA A 1 28.49 22.70 61.10
C ALA A 1 27.30 23.60 61.37
N LEU A 2 27.26 24.24 62.55
CA LEU A 2 26.18 25.12 62.99
C LEU A 2 26.10 26.37 62.10
N ALA A 3 25.03 26.49 61.30
CA ALA A 3 24.73 27.66 60.47
C ALA A 3 23.24 28.06 60.61
N GLY A 4 22.71 28.00 61.84
CA GLY A 4 21.36 28.44 62.17
C GLY A 4 21.40 29.61 63.14
N GLN A 5 20.29 30.34 63.27
CA GLN A 5 20.13 31.35 64.32
C GLN A 5 20.40 30.74 65.70
N ASN A 6 20.97 31.57 66.56
CA ASN A 6 21.38 31.22 67.91
C ASN A 6 20.19 30.69 68.73
N PRO A 7 20.25 29.48 69.31
CA PRO A 7 19.38 29.13 70.42
C PRO A 7 19.59 30.14 71.56
N ASP A 8 18.54 30.49 72.30
CA ASP A 8 18.54 31.54 73.36
C ASP A 8 19.61 31.38 74.47
N ASN A 9 20.35 30.28 74.44
CA ASN A 9 21.28 29.78 75.45
C ASN A 9 22.67 29.39 74.90
N LEU A 10 23.04 29.80 73.69
CA LEU A 10 24.39 29.65 73.13
C LEU A 10 24.95 30.99 72.64
N GLU A 11 26.24 31.07 72.33
CA GLU A 11 26.90 32.27 71.81
C GLU A 11 27.26 32.03 70.33
N VAL A 12 26.92 32.98 69.44
CA VAL A 12 27.22 32.86 68.01
C VAL A 12 28.73 32.98 67.80
N LEU A 13 29.31 32.07 67.02
CA LEU A 13 30.71 32.18 66.60
C LEU A 13 30.94 33.52 65.88
N GLU A 14 31.90 34.32 66.33
CA GLU A 14 32.26 35.61 65.69
C GLU A 14 32.64 35.47 64.20
N THR A 15 32.89 34.25 63.72
CA THR A 15 33.22 33.92 62.33
C THR A 15 32.01 33.57 61.46
N ALA A 16 30.78 33.70 61.95
CA ALA A 16 29.58 33.44 61.18
C ALA A 16 29.32 34.56 60.16
N ILE A 17 29.69 34.31 58.90
CA ILE A 17 29.47 35.23 57.77
C ILE A 17 28.29 34.69 56.95
N THR A 18 27.30 35.53 56.67
CA THR A 18 26.23 35.23 55.70
C THR A 18 26.66 35.74 54.33
N ASP A 19 26.58 34.89 53.31
CA ASP A 19 26.93 35.23 51.94
C ASP A 19 25.83 34.75 50.99
N THR A 20 25.71 35.38 49.82
CA THR A 20 24.74 35.01 48.79
C THR A 20 25.41 34.10 47.77
N ILE A 21 24.82 32.93 47.53
CA ILE A 21 25.32 31.94 46.57
C ILE A 21 24.49 32.02 45.30
N THR A 22 25.15 32.13 44.15
CA THR A 22 24.51 32.01 42.84
C THR A 22 24.56 30.56 42.37
N GLU A 23 23.38 29.95 42.22
CA GLU A 23 23.25 28.57 41.73
C GLU A 23 22.80 28.57 40.27
N THR A 24 23.56 27.89 39.39
CA THR A 24 23.11 27.65 38.02
C THR A 24 22.18 26.45 37.97
N ILE A 25 20.94 26.66 37.50
CA ILE A 25 19.89 25.63 37.43
C ILE A 25 19.85 25.01 36.03
N ALA A 26 19.86 25.83 34.98
CA ALA A 26 19.89 25.41 33.59
C ALA A 26 21.29 25.61 32.99
N SER A 27 21.90 24.53 32.51
CA SER A 27 23.21 24.52 31.86
C SER A 27 23.21 23.41 30.81
N PRO A 28 24.12 23.43 29.81
CA PRO A 28 24.22 22.34 28.84
C PRO A 28 24.34 20.94 29.48
N ALA A 29 24.92 20.84 30.68
CA ALA A 29 25.07 19.58 31.41
C ALA A 29 23.86 19.18 32.28
N SER A 30 22.97 20.13 32.61
CA SER A 30 21.77 19.89 33.44
C SER A 30 20.46 19.92 32.66
N ASN A 31 20.54 20.21 31.36
CA ASN A 31 19.39 20.21 30.46
C ASN A 31 19.19 18.80 29.88
N ILE A 32 17.97 18.30 29.99
CA ILE A 32 17.50 17.11 29.28
C ILE A 32 16.56 17.61 28.19
N THR A 33 16.85 17.26 26.94
CA THR A 33 16.02 17.63 25.78
C THR A 33 15.34 16.37 25.27
N THR A 34 14.01 16.43 25.11
CA THR A 34 13.17 15.33 24.62
C THR A 34 12.16 15.90 23.64
N GLY A 35 12.29 15.51 22.35
CA GLY A 35 11.47 16.07 21.28
C GLY A 35 11.53 17.60 21.22
N LEU A 36 10.36 18.23 21.33
CA LEU A 36 10.19 19.69 21.28
C LEU A 36 10.36 20.39 22.64
N GLU A 37 10.87 19.69 23.66
CA GLU A 37 10.95 20.18 25.04
C GLU A 37 12.36 20.07 25.62
N MET A 38 12.76 21.10 26.37
CA MET A 38 13.98 21.14 27.15
C MET A 38 13.67 21.41 28.63
N MET A 39 13.97 20.42 29.45
CA MET A 39 13.76 20.45 30.90
C MET A 39 15.08 20.52 31.68
N SER A 40 15.08 21.28 32.77
CA SER A 40 16.18 21.31 33.74
C SER A 40 15.59 21.29 35.14
N LYS A 41 16.21 20.54 36.05
CA LYS A 41 15.70 20.35 37.41
C LYS A 41 16.84 20.44 38.42
N LYS A 42 16.65 21.20 39.50
CA LYS A 42 17.63 21.32 40.58
C LYS A 42 16.97 21.48 41.94
N SER A 43 17.53 20.81 42.95
CA SER A 43 17.16 21.03 44.34
C SER A 43 17.97 22.20 44.92
N LEU A 44 17.29 23.11 45.61
CA LEU A 44 17.87 24.29 46.26
C LEU A 44 17.59 24.21 47.76
N LEU A 45 18.65 24.20 48.57
CA LEU A 45 18.54 24.34 50.02
C LEU A 45 18.58 25.82 50.39
N VAL A 46 17.48 26.33 50.93
CA VAL A 46 17.40 27.68 51.51
C VAL A 46 17.78 27.57 52.98
N SER A 47 18.98 28.04 53.32
CA SER A 47 19.58 27.93 54.66
C SER A 47 19.05 29.00 55.64
N SER A 48 18.67 30.16 55.12
CA SER A 48 18.03 31.28 55.83
C SER A 48 16.84 31.81 55.04
N ALA A 49 15.72 32.08 55.72
CA ALA A 49 14.55 32.65 55.06
C ALA A 49 14.85 34.06 54.52
N GLY A 50 14.38 34.36 53.31
CA GLY A 50 14.65 35.64 52.66
C GLY A 50 14.29 35.67 51.18
N ASP A 51 14.58 36.81 50.56
CA ASP A 51 14.34 37.07 49.14
C ASP A 51 15.37 36.35 48.27
N ASN A 52 14.87 35.49 47.38
CA ASN A 52 15.68 34.77 46.40
C ASN A 52 15.40 35.32 45.00
N ILE A 53 16.45 35.62 44.25
CA ILE A 53 16.35 36.21 42.91
C ILE A 53 16.49 35.10 41.86
N PHE A 54 15.47 34.98 41.02
CA PHE A 54 15.45 34.08 39.87
C PHE A 54 15.65 34.87 38.60
N HIS A 55 16.72 34.53 37.87
CA HIS A 55 17.10 35.15 36.62
C HIS A 55 17.15 34.09 35.51
N TYR A 56 16.49 34.36 34.38
CA TYR A 56 16.53 33.52 33.19
C TYR A 56 16.46 34.38 31.92
N ASP A 57 17.42 34.17 31.02
CA ASP A 57 17.47 34.81 29.71
C ASP A 57 17.26 33.78 28.59
N LEU A 58 16.43 34.17 27.60
CA LEU A 58 16.25 33.43 26.36
C LEU A 58 16.59 34.32 25.17
N SER A 59 17.57 33.87 24.37
CA SER A 59 17.91 34.44 23.07
C SER A 59 17.59 33.40 21.98
N PRO A 60 16.42 33.47 21.32
CA PRO A 60 16.02 32.51 20.31
C PRO A 60 16.75 32.73 18.99
N GLU A 61 16.90 31.65 18.23
CA GLU A 61 17.38 31.70 16.85
C GLU A 61 16.22 31.86 15.86
N SER A 62 16.57 32.14 14.60
CA SER A 62 15.65 32.23 13.48
C SER A 62 16.24 31.51 12.28
N LEU A 63 15.44 30.72 11.58
CA LEU A 63 15.82 30.12 10.31
C LEU A 63 15.40 31.05 9.16
N ASP A 64 16.37 31.53 8.38
CA ASP A 64 16.13 32.23 7.11
C ASP A 64 16.18 31.23 5.96
N TYR A 65 15.08 31.13 5.21
CA TYR A 65 14.94 30.19 4.11
C TYR A 65 14.40 30.89 2.86
N LEU A 66 14.96 30.55 1.70
CA LEU A 66 14.50 31.09 0.43
C LEU A 66 13.26 30.34 -0.05
N SER A 67 12.19 31.07 -0.36
CA SER A 67 11.00 30.50 -0.97
C SER A 67 11.23 30.07 -2.41
N CYS A 68 10.30 29.29 -2.94
CA CYS A 68 10.27 28.93 -4.36
C CYS A 68 10.17 30.14 -5.30
N SER A 69 9.64 31.27 -4.82
CA SER A 69 9.57 32.54 -5.55
C SER A 69 10.80 33.43 -5.32
N GLY A 70 11.84 32.91 -4.65
CA GLY A 70 13.07 33.62 -4.34
C GLY A 70 12.93 34.66 -3.22
N GLN A 71 11.87 34.59 -2.41
CA GLN A 71 11.66 35.51 -1.28
C GLN A 71 12.18 34.90 0.01
N HIS A 72 12.89 35.67 0.82
CA HIS A 72 13.30 35.23 2.16
C HIS A 72 12.07 35.08 3.07
N ILE A 73 11.98 33.93 3.73
CA ILE A 73 10.99 33.62 4.75
C ILE A 73 11.74 33.30 6.03
N CYS A 74 11.40 33.99 7.11
CA CYS A 74 11.97 33.71 8.42
C CYS A 74 11.02 32.89 9.29
N TYR A 75 11.61 31.91 9.97
CA TYR A 75 10.97 31.08 10.97
C TYR A 75 11.67 31.33 12.30
N ASP A 76 11.14 32.25 13.09
CA ASP A 76 11.64 32.53 14.44
C ASP A 76 11.29 31.35 15.37
N CYS A 77 12.23 30.94 16.22
CA CYS A 77 11.95 29.93 17.23
C CYS A 77 10.98 30.47 18.29
N LEU A 78 9.76 29.91 18.31
CA LEU A 78 8.69 30.32 19.22
C LEU A 78 8.64 29.36 20.41
N TYR A 79 8.81 29.89 21.61
CA TYR A 79 8.92 29.11 22.84
C TYR A 79 7.86 29.47 23.88
N ASN A 80 7.46 28.45 24.63
CA ASN A 80 6.75 28.56 25.90
C ASN A 80 7.70 28.14 27.03
N LEU A 81 7.90 29.01 28.01
CA LEU A 81 8.65 28.75 29.23
C LEU A 81 7.69 28.56 30.40
N GLU A 82 7.91 27.51 31.17
CA GLU A 82 7.32 27.28 32.49
C GLU A 82 8.44 27.01 33.50
N ILE A 83 8.54 27.85 34.54
CA ILE A 83 9.37 27.60 35.72
C ILE A 83 8.45 27.29 36.88
N THR A 84 8.61 26.12 37.48
CA THR A 84 7.85 25.66 38.64
C THR A 84 8.77 25.52 39.84
N ILE A 85 8.38 26.12 40.97
CA ILE A 85 9.05 25.99 42.26
C ILE A 85 8.09 25.29 43.22
N THR A 86 8.54 24.16 43.75
CA THR A 86 7.85 23.37 44.79
C THR A 86 8.68 23.32 46.07
N ASP A 87 8.02 23.14 47.21
CA ASP A 87 8.71 22.90 48.49
C ASP A 87 8.67 21.42 48.91
N ASP A 88 9.40 21.11 49.98
CA ASP A 88 9.49 19.81 50.63
C ASP A 88 8.31 19.48 51.56
N CYS A 89 7.25 20.30 51.57
CA CYS A 89 6.12 20.24 52.49
C CYS A 89 4.78 20.46 51.77
N ASN A 90 4.58 19.81 50.62
CA ASN A 90 3.34 19.90 49.83
C ASN A 90 2.90 21.35 49.52
N ASN A 91 3.86 22.21 49.20
CA ASN A 91 3.72 23.63 48.91
C ASN A 91 3.19 24.50 50.06
N GLN A 92 3.15 24.00 51.30
CA GLN A 92 2.65 24.77 52.44
C GLN A 92 3.49 26.02 52.72
N LYS A 93 4.80 26.00 52.47
CA LYS A 93 5.71 27.17 52.57
C LYS A 93 5.54 28.14 51.40
N LEU A 94 4.76 27.78 50.38
CA LEU A 94 4.45 28.60 49.20
C LEU A 94 2.98 29.06 49.15
N GLY A 95 2.21 28.81 50.22
CA GLY A 95 0.80 29.18 50.31
C GLY A 95 -0.17 28.10 49.79
N GLY A 96 0.26 26.83 49.79
CA GLY A 96 -0.56 25.66 49.44
C GLY A 96 -0.53 25.26 47.97
N ALA A 97 0.22 25.97 47.12
CA ALA A 97 0.35 25.68 45.69
C ALA A 97 1.76 26.04 45.18
N PRO A 98 2.26 25.36 44.13
CA PRO A 98 3.56 25.68 43.56
C PRO A 98 3.58 27.09 42.98
N LYS A 99 4.75 27.75 43.03
CA LYS A 99 4.94 29.02 42.31
C LYS A 99 5.31 28.71 40.87
N LYS A 100 4.51 29.22 39.94
CA LYS A 100 4.71 29.06 38.49
C LYS A 100 4.99 30.40 37.83
N ILE A 101 6.01 30.43 36.98
CA ILE A 101 6.32 31.55 36.09
C ILE A 101 6.15 31.06 34.67
N ILE A 102 5.20 31.63 33.95
CA ILE A 102 4.91 31.27 32.57
C ILE A 102 5.19 32.47 31.67
N LYS A 103 5.97 32.24 30.61
CA LYS A 103 6.30 33.25 29.61
C LYS A 103 6.33 32.64 28.22
N ASN A 104 6.01 33.45 27.23
CA ASN A 104 6.19 33.14 25.82
C ASN A 104 6.89 34.30 25.13
N ASN A 105 7.60 34.01 24.05
CA ASN A 105 8.35 35.01 23.29
C ASN A 105 7.60 35.53 22.05
N PHE A 106 6.31 35.24 21.95
CA PHE A 106 5.48 35.53 20.79
C PHE A 106 4.07 35.94 21.20
N SER A 107 3.35 36.56 20.26
CA SER A 107 1.93 36.88 20.40
C SER A 107 1.15 36.31 19.22
N ILE A 108 -0.02 35.75 19.52
CA ILE A 108 -0.92 35.15 18.54
C ILE A 108 -1.33 36.22 17.53
N GLY A 109 -1.15 35.94 16.24
CA GLY A 109 -1.48 36.86 15.15
C GLY A 109 -0.42 37.93 14.83
N SER A 110 0.73 37.96 15.52
CA SER A 110 1.81 38.92 15.26
C SER A 110 3.19 38.26 15.13
N ILE A 111 3.23 37.02 14.65
CA ILE A 111 4.47 36.29 14.35
C ILE A 111 5.10 36.91 13.09
N ASP A 112 6.37 37.31 13.18
CA ASP A 112 7.11 37.84 12.02
C ASP A 112 7.53 36.70 11.10
N THR A 113 7.35 36.91 9.80
CA THR A 113 7.73 35.95 8.74
C THR A 113 8.58 36.62 7.66
N THR A 114 8.94 37.90 7.86
CA THR A 114 9.49 38.80 6.83
C THR A 114 10.97 39.10 7.01
N CYS A 115 11.65 38.42 7.93
CA CYS A 115 13.06 38.63 8.28
C CYS A 115 13.41 40.07 8.68
N ALA A 116 12.39 40.91 8.91
CA ALA A 116 12.56 42.33 9.16
C ALA A 116 12.98 42.60 10.61
N LYS A 117 12.70 41.64 11.50
CA LYS A 117 13.04 41.71 12.92
C LYS A 117 13.75 40.43 13.33
N ALA A 118 14.66 40.57 14.31
CA ALA A 118 15.23 39.42 14.97
C ALA A 118 14.18 38.71 15.83
N ALA A 119 14.32 37.40 15.98
CA ALA A 119 13.50 36.61 16.89
C ALA A 119 13.51 37.23 18.29
N VAL A 120 12.31 37.44 18.83
CA VAL A 120 12.14 38.17 20.09
C VAL A 120 12.53 37.25 21.23
N GLY A 121 13.52 37.64 22.02
CA GLY A 121 13.86 37.00 23.30
C GLY A 121 13.08 37.58 24.48
N PHE A 122 13.30 37.05 25.68
CA PHE A 122 12.82 37.67 26.90
C PHE A 122 13.71 37.31 28.10
N THR A 123 13.63 38.16 29.11
CA THR A 123 14.26 37.97 30.42
C THR A 123 13.17 37.77 31.48
N VAL A 124 13.40 36.83 32.39
CA VAL A 124 12.65 36.65 33.62
C VAL A 124 13.55 37.07 34.77
N ASP A 125 13.21 38.20 35.39
CA ASP A 125 13.81 38.64 36.65
C ASP A 125 12.69 38.73 37.69
N THR A 126 12.69 37.80 38.65
CA THR A 126 11.70 37.82 39.74
C THR A 126 12.34 37.52 41.08
N THR A 127 11.76 38.11 42.12
CA THR A 127 12.17 37.88 43.50
C THR A 127 11.06 37.13 44.22
N ILE A 128 11.40 36.01 44.84
CA ILE A 128 10.47 35.19 45.61
C ILE A 128 11.03 35.02 47.01
N TYR A 129 10.23 35.40 48.01
CA TYR A 129 10.54 35.11 49.40
C TYR A 129 10.37 33.62 49.67
N LEU A 130 11.44 32.96 50.11
CA LEU A 130 11.43 31.54 50.47
C LEU A 130 11.75 31.39 51.96
N GLU A 131 11.00 30.53 52.64
CA GLU A 131 11.32 30.12 54.01
C GLU A 131 12.49 29.14 54.03
N LYS A 132 13.01 28.84 55.22
CA LYS A 132 14.04 27.82 55.36
C LYS A 132 13.50 26.44 54.94
N GLY A 133 14.19 25.75 54.04
CA GLY A 133 13.74 24.45 53.54
C GLY A 133 14.42 24.00 52.27
N ASN A 134 14.07 22.81 51.81
CA ASN A 134 14.46 22.34 50.49
C ASN A 134 13.37 22.67 49.48
N TYR A 135 13.79 23.20 48.35
CA TYR A 135 12.94 23.52 47.22
C TYR A 135 13.40 22.77 45.99
N GLU A 136 12.48 22.53 45.08
CA GLU A 136 12.75 21.92 43.81
C GLU A 136 12.32 22.87 42.70
N ILE A 137 13.29 23.25 41.86
CA ILE A 137 13.07 24.18 40.77
C ILE A 137 13.16 23.41 39.46
N THR A 138 12.06 23.41 38.73
CA THR A 138 11.94 22.78 37.42
C THR A 138 11.70 23.85 36.38
N LYS A 139 12.59 23.93 35.39
CA LYS A 139 12.42 24.75 34.19
C LYS A 139 12.03 23.84 33.03
N LYS A 140 11.01 24.23 32.27
CA LYS A 140 10.53 23.57 31.07
C LYS A 140 10.40 24.61 29.96
N LEU A 141 11.13 24.44 28.87
CA LEU A 141 11.05 25.28 27.67
C LEU A 141 10.60 24.39 26.52
N THR A 142 9.47 24.71 25.91
CA THR A 142 8.87 23.89 24.85
C THR A 142 8.70 24.74 23.60
N ILE A 143 8.97 24.18 22.42
CA ILE A 143 8.60 24.81 21.15
C ILE A 143 7.09 24.89 21.07
N SER A 144 6.57 26.05 20.69
CA SER A 144 5.14 26.29 20.62
C SER A 144 4.50 25.46 19.50
N ARG A 145 3.61 24.52 19.85
CA ARG A 145 2.81 23.77 18.87
C ARG A 145 2.00 24.72 17.96
N TYR A 146 1.34 25.71 18.55
CA TYR A 146 0.65 26.76 17.79
C TYR A 146 1.58 27.45 16.77
N GLY A 147 2.81 27.76 17.18
CA GLY A 147 3.82 28.35 16.29
C GLY A 147 4.23 27.44 15.16
N ALA A 148 4.48 26.16 15.47
CA ALA A 148 4.83 25.14 14.49
C ALA A 148 3.71 24.91 13.47
N ASP A 149 2.46 24.75 13.94
CA ASP A 149 1.29 24.59 13.08
C ASP A 149 1.04 25.82 12.22
N TYR A 150 1.18 27.04 12.80
CA TYR A 150 1.07 28.28 12.03
C TYR A 150 2.13 28.35 10.91
N TYR A 151 3.39 28.02 11.21
CA TYR A 151 4.44 28.02 10.19
C TYR A 151 4.20 26.97 9.12
N ARG A 152 3.73 25.76 9.48
CA ARG A 152 3.35 24.73 8.50
C ARG A 152 2.21 25.24 7.63
N ASP A 153 1.06 25.50 8.23
CA ASP A 153 -0.22 25.63 7.51
C ASP A 153 -0.42 27.00 6.88
N SER A 154 0.10 28.06 7.51
CA SER A 154 -0.17 29.45 7.10
C SER A 154 1.01 30.16 6.47
N VAL A 155 2.22 29.59 6.53
CA VAL A 155 3.43 30.22 5.96
C VAL A 155 4.07 29.31 4.92
N PHE A 156 4.50 28.11 5.30
CA PHE A 156 5.17 27.15 4.43
C PHE A 156 4.23 26.66 3.34
N MET A 157 3.05 26.16 3.71
CA MET A 157 2.02 25.68 2.77
C MET A 157 1.44 26.79 1.88
N LEU A 158 1.68 28.07 2.14
CA LEU A 158 1.23 29.15 1.23
C LEU A 158 2.36 29.68 0.36
N ARG A 159 3.61 29.64 0.84
CA ARG A 159 4.73 30.34 0.20
C ARG A 159 5.80 29.41 -0.38
N ASN A 160 5.83 28.13 0.00
CA ASN A 160 6.85 27.15 -0.42
C ASN A 160 6.32 25.98 -1.26
N PHE A 161 5.10 26.04 -1.79
CA PHE A 161 4.73 25.16 -2.88
C PHE A 161 5.33 25.66 -4.20
N CYS A 162 6.44 25.05 -4.60
CA CYS A 162 7.15 25.39 -5.83
C CYS A 162 6.36 25.02 -7.10
N LYS A 163 5.38 24.12 -6.97
CA LYS A 163 4.50 23.66 -8.04
C LYS A 163 3.13 23.40 -7.45
N SER A 164 2.08 23.87 -8.12
CA SER A 164 0.71 23.45 -7.84
C SER A 164 0.50 22.00 -8.30
N LEU A 165 -0.51 21.33 -7.75
CA LEU A 165 -0.95 20.02 -8.23
C LEU A 165 -1.23 20.04 -9.73
N ASN A 166 -1.86 21.12 -10.23
CA ASN A 166 -2.12 21.27 -11.66
C ASN A 166 -0.82 21.40 -12.46
N GLU A 167 0.16 22.18 -12.01
CA GLU A 167 1.47 22.23 -12.69
C GLU A 167 2.18 20.89 -12.65
N PHE A 168 2.07 20.14 -11.57
CA PHE A 168 2.60 18.78 -11.49
C PHE A 168 1.91 17.86 -12.50
N ILE A 169 0.57 17.87 -12.54
CA ILE A 169 -0.22 17.12 -13.52
C ILE A 169 0.15 17.52 -14.95
N GLU A 170 0.28 18.81 -15.25
CA GLU A 170 0.65 19.29 -16.59
C GLU A 170 2.09 18.93 -16.95
N LEU A 171 3.03 18.92 -15.98
CA LEU A 171 4.39 18.43 -16.20
C LEU A 171 4.39 16.94 -16.52
N GLN A 172 3.65 16.13 -15.77
CA GLN A 172 3.54 14.70 -16.02
C GLN A 172 2.85 14.41 -17.36
N LYS A 173 1.80 15.17 -17.71
CA LYS A 173 1.18 15.12 -19.03
C LYS A 173 2.15 15.50 -20.15
N ALA A 174 2.98 16.52 -19.94
CA ALA A 174 3.97 16.94 -20.93
C ALA A 174 5.06 15.88 -21.14
N VAL A 175 5.51 15.23 -20.06
CA VAL A 175 6.43 14.07 -20.12
C VAL A 175 5.76 12.92 -20.88
N PHE A 176 4.53 12.58 -20.52
CA PHE A 176 3.73 11.55 -21.20
C PHE A 176 3.54 11.83 -22.70
N LEU A 177 3.24 13.07 -23.08
CA LEU A 177 3.09 13.49 -24.48
C LEU A 177 4.43 13.50 -25.23
N ALA A 178 5.54 13.82 -24.56
CA ALA A 178 6.88 13.80 -25.15
C ALA A 178 7.38 12.37 -25.44
N ASP A 179 6.96 11.39 -24.62
CA ASP A 179 7.24 9.97 -24.80
C ASP A 179 6.28 9.27 -25.80
N GLY A 180 5.46 10.04 -26.53
CA GLY A 180 4.59 9.52 -27.58
C GLY A 180 3.22 9.06 -27.11
N GLY A 181 2.86 9.27 -25.84
CA GLY A 181 1.53 8.97 -25.31
C GLY A 181 1.25 7.48 -25.08
N ASP A 182 2.28 6.64 -25.05
CA ASP A 182 2.13 5.23 -24.69
C ASP A 182 1.92 5.11 -23.18
N CYS A 183 0.72 4.69 -22.75
CA CYS A 183 0.39 4.39 -21.35
C CYS A 183 1.20 3.20 -20.76
N LYS A 184 2.11 2.61 -21.54
CA LYS A 184 2.98 1.51 -21.14
C LYS A 184 4.41 1.79 -21.64
N PRO A 185 5.32 2.30 -20.80
CA PRO A 185 6.71 2.46 -21.20
C PRO A 185 7.29 1.09 -21.58
N THR A 186 7.93 1.00 -22.75
CA THR A 186 8.68 -0.21 -23.12
C THR A 186 9.97 -0.26 -22.32
N CYS A 187 10.46 -1.45 -21.99
CA CYS A 187 11.80 -1.67 -21.44
C CYS A 187 12.87 -0.82 -22.14
N THR A 188 12.89 -0.87 -23.47
CA THR A 188 13.87 -0.15 -24.29
C THR A 188 13.68 1.37 -24.20
N GLY A 189 12.44 1.86 -24.20
CA GLY A 189 12.14 3.28 -24.01
C GLY A 189 12.53 3.79 -22.62
N CYS A 190 12.23 3.01 -21.58
CA CYS A 190 12.56 3.32 -20.19
C CYS A 190 14.08 3.45 -20.00
N LEU A 191 14.85 2.44 -20.44
CA LEU A 191 16.32 2.46 -20.36
C LEU A 191 16.92 3.60 -21.20
N ALA A 192 16.34 3.91 -22.36
CA ALA A 192 16.78 5.03 -23.19
C ALA A 192 16.55 6.39 -22.51
N ASN A 193 15.43 6.55 -21.80
CA ASN A 193 15.10 7.76 -21.05
C ASN A 193 15.99 7.96 -19.81
N ILE A 194 16.38 6.88 -19.11
CA ILE A 194 17.40 6.97 -18.04
C ILE A 194 18.75 7.40 -18.62
N GLY A 195 19.14 6.80 -19.75
CA GLY A 195 20.41 7.08 -20.40
C GLY A 195 21.61 6.57 -19.60
N SER A 196 22.77 7.22 -19.81
CA SER A 196 24.00 6.84 -19.10
C SER A 196 23.98 7.31 -17.65
N ARG A 197 24.70 6.61 -16.77
CA ARG A 197 24.91 7.01 -15.37
C ARG A 197 25.37 8.47 -15.24
N ASP A 198 26.33 8.90 -16.05
CA ASP A 198 26.87 10.26 -15.95
C ASP A 198 25.82 11.32 -16.33
N SER A 199 25.02 11.07 -17.38
CA SER A 199 23.91 11.97 -17.75
C SER A 199 22.80 11.97 -16.70
N PHE A 200 22.49 10.81 -16.12
CA PHE A 200 21.49 10.69 -15.07
C PHE A 200 21.88 11.47 -13.83
N LEU A 201 23.12 11.31 -13.34
CA LEU A 201 23.59 12.01 -12.14
C LEU A 201 23.55 13.54 -12.30
N VAL A 202 23.92 14.05 -13.49
CA VAL A 202 23.83 15.48 -13.79
C VAL A 202 22.38 15.97 -13.73
N GLN A 203 21.43 15.21 -14.28
CA GLN A 203 20.01 15.55 -14.22
C GLN A 203 19.44 15.44 -12.81
N TYR A 204 19.85 14.41 -12.07
CA TYR A 204 19.44 14.16 -10.69
C TYR A 204 19.83 15.33 -9.78
N TYR A 205 21.10 15.74 -9.79
CA TYR A 205 21.55 16.88 -8.97
C TYR A 205 20.87 18.20 -9.38
N ARG A 206 20.69 18.42 -10.69
CA ARG A 206 20.00 19.60 -11.20
C ARG A 206 18.52 19.63 -10.78
N GLY A 207 17.84 18.49 -10.86
CA GLY A 207 16.44 18.34 -10.47
C GLY A 207 16.22 18.48 -8.97
N ALA A 208 17.16 17.96 -8.17
CA ALA A 208 17.16 18.07 -6.72
C ALA A 208 17.64 19.44 -6.19
N GLY A 209 18.07 20.36 -7.08
CA GLY A 209 18.59 21.67 -6.69
C GLY A 209 19.92 21.61 -5.91
N ILE A 210 20.67 20.51 -6.01
CA ILE A 210 21.94 20.30 -5.31
C ILE A 210 23.05 21.07 -6.04
N ALA A 211 23.73 21.96 -5.33
CA ALA A 211 24.85 22.71 -5.89
C ALA A 211 26.04 21.78 -6.20
N THR A 212 26.78 22.07 -7.27
CA THR A 212 27.92 21.25 -7.73
C THR A 212 29.02 21.04 -6.69
N LYS A 213 29.14 21.94 -5.70
CA LYS A 213 30.09 21.80 -4.59
C LYS A 213 29.67 20.74 -3.55
N ASP A 214 28.39 20.40 -3.49
CA ASP A 214 27.80 19.54 -2.45
C ASP A 214 27.57 18.11 -2.96
N THR A 215 27.75 17.86 -4.26
CA THR A 215 27.45 16.56 -4.91
C THR A 215 28.21 15.38 -4.31
N ALA A 216 29.39 15.60 -3.72
CA ALA A 216 30.17 14.57 -3.05
C ALA A 216 29.44 13.97 -1.83
N ASN A 217 28.61 14.74 -1.13
CA ASN A 217 27.86 14.27 0.03
C ASN A 217 26.64 13.41 -0.37
N TYR A 218 26.21 13.51 -1.63
CA TYR A 218 25.03 12.83 -2.17
C TYR A 218 25.38 11.77 -3.22
N SER A 219 26.66 11.40 -3.36
CA SER A 219 27.11 10.50 -4.41
C SER A 219 26.61 9.06 -4.22
N SER A 220 26.49 8.58 -2.98
CA SER A 220 25.92 7.25 -2.69
C SER A 220 24.43 7.22 -3.02
N LEU A 221 23.67 8.21 -2.56
CA LEU A 221 22.24 8.33 -2.81
C LEU A 221 21.93 8.41 -4.32
N ALA A 222 22.64 9.28 -5.04
CA ALA A 222 22.44 9.44 -6.48
C ALA A 222 22.86 8.19 -7.27
N ALA A 223 23.87 7.45 -6.81
CA ALA A 223 24.24 6.16 -7.40
C ALA A 223 23.19 5.08 -7.13
N SER A 224 22.59 5.07 -5.93
CA SER A 224 21.48 4.18 -5.58
C SER A 224 20.27 4.43 -6.47
N ALA A 225 19.86 5.71 -6.60
CA ALA A 225 18.74 6.10 -7.44
C ALA A 225 18.93 5.72 -8.92
N TYR A 226 20.17 5.76 -9.43
CA TYR A 226 20.46 5.27 -10.78
C TYR A 226 20.30 3.75 -10.89
N THR A 227 20.84 2.99 -9.93
CA THR A 227 20.74 1.53 -9.92
C THR A 227 19.27 1.10 -9.83
N GLU A 228 18.51 1.72 -8.92
CA GLU A 228 17.09 1.48 -8.72
C GLU A 228 16.28 1.80 -9.98
N ALA A 229 16.46 2.98 -10.58
CA ALA A 229 15.77 3.33 -11.83
C ALA A 229 16.10 2.33 -12.97
N VAL A 230 17.36 1.87 -13.07
CA VAL A 230 17.75 0.84 -14.04
C VAL A 230 17.10 -0.50 -13.73
N GLU A 231 17.03 -0.91 -12.47
CA GLU A 231 16.36 -2.13 -12.04
C GLU A 231 14.86 -2.09 -12.31
N GLU A 232 14.19 -0.96 -12.08
CA GLU A 232 12.78 -0.75 -12.42
C GLU A 232 12.54 -0.82 -13.94
N CYS A 233 13.38 -0.16 -14.76
CA CYS A 233 13.29 -0.30 -16.20
C CYS A 233 13.58 -1.74 -16.65
N ASN A 234 14.52 -2.45 -16.01
CA ASN A 234 14.79 -3.86 -16.27
C ASN A 234 13.64 -4.77 -15.82
N ALA A 235 12.85 -4.35 -14.83
CA ALA A 235 11.61 -5.03 -14.45
C ALA A 235 10.57 -4.97 -15.59
N LEU A 236 10.59 -3.93 -16.43
CA LEU A 236 9.78 -3.87 -17.66
C LEU A 236 10.33 -4.77 -18.78
N CYS A 237 11.61 -5.16 -18.70
CA CYS A 237 12.29 -6.02 -19.69
C CYS A 237 12.05 -7.51 -19.44
N THR A 238 11.66 -7.86 -18.21
CA THR A 238 11.20 -9.21 -17.89
C THR A 238 9.70 -9.23 -18.07
N ASP A 239 9.23 -10.01 -19.05
CA ASP A 239 7.81 -10.31 -19.16
C ASP A 239 7.34 -10.92 -17.83
N LYS A 240 6.66 -10.12 -17.01
CA LYS A 240 6.13 -10.54 -15.71
C LYS A 240 5.08 -11.61 -15.97
N THR A 241 5.21 -12.73 -15.28
CA THR A 241 4.17 -13.75 -15.24
C THR A 241 3.02 -13.27 -14.36
N GLU A 242 1.84 -13.89 -14.46
CA GLU A 242 0.73 -13.60 -13.55
C GLU A 242 1.15 -13.79 -12.08
N LEU A 243 1.95 -14.81 -11.77
CA LEU A 243 2.48 -15.04 -10.43
C LEU A 243 3.36 -13.87 -9.93
N ASP A 244 4.17 -13.27 -10.80
CA ASP A 244 4.96 -12.08 -10.43
C ASP A 244 4.05 -10.87 -10.14
N ILE A 245 2.94 -10.74 -10.89
CA ILE A 245 1.94 -9.69 -10.67
C ILE A 245 1.21 -9.90 -9.34
N ILE A 246 0.78 -11.14 -9.05
CA ILE A 246 0.14 -11.50 -7.77
C ILE A 246 1.07 -11.17 -6.61
N ARG A 247 2.34 -11.59 -6.68
CA ARG A 247 3.32 -11.30 -5.62
C ARG A 247 3.51 -9.79 -5.43
N ARG A 248 3.61 -9.03 -6.52
CA ARG A 248 3.75 -7.56 -6.45
C ARG A 248 2.52 -6.92 -5.79
N SER A 249 1.32 -7.31 -6.21
CA SER A 249 0.08 -6.80 -5.64
C SER A 249 -0.01 -7.08 -4.13
N MET A 250 0.42 -8.27 -3.69
CA MET A 250 0.52 -8.60 -2.26
C MET A 250 1.55 -7.76 -1.50
N LEU A 251 2.64 -7.32 -2.14
CA LEU A 251 3.61 -6.40 -1.51
C LEU A 251 3.02 -4.99 -1.37
N ASP A 252 2.30 -4.54 -2.40
CA ASP A 252 1.63 -3.23 -2.41
C ASP A 252 0.53 -3.19 -1.33
N ASP A 253 -0.15 -4.31 -1.08
CA ASP A 253 -1.19 -4.44 -0.06
C ASP A 253 -0.71 -4.28 1.39
N ILE A 254 0.57 -4.55 1.66
CA ILE A 254 1.19 -4.43 2.99
C ILE A 254 2.12 -3.21 3.08
N ALA A 255 2.11 -2.34 2.08
CA ALA A 255 2.90 -1.12 2.07
C ALA A 255 2.19 -0.02 2.88
N ALA A 256 2.76 0.37 4.03
CA ALA A 256 2.19 1.46 4.82
C ALA A 256 2.47 2.82 4.15
N PRO A 257 1.59 3.83 4.30
CA PRO A 257 0.32 3.82 5.02
C PRO A 257 -0.91 3.43 4.17
N THR A 258 -0.73 3.05 2.89
CA THR A 258 -1.83 3.01 1.91
C THR A 258 -2.31 1.62 1.52
N GLY A 259 -1.47 0.59 1.68
CA GLY A 259 -1.81 -0.78 1.36
C GLY A 259 -2.97 -1.27 2.20
N GLN A 260 -3.87 -2.09 1.63
CA GLN A 260 -5.13 -2.47 2.28
C GLN A 260 -4.94 -3.16 3.65
N TYR A 261 -3.81 -3.82 3.90
CA TYR A 261 -3.46 -4.42 5.20
C TYR A 261 -2.46 -3.58 6.01
N ALA A 262 -2.23 -2.33 5.63
CA ALA A 262 -1.26 -1.42 6.26
C ALA A 262 -1.79 0.01 6.33
N GLN A 263 -3.10 0.17 6.56
CA GLN A 263 -3.74 1.46 6.83
C GLN A 263 -3.91 1.68 8.32
N LEU A 264 -3.76 2.93 8.75
CA LEU A 264 -3.93 3.36 10.15
C LEU A 264 -5.36 3.80 10.47
N GLU A 265 -6.12 4.24 9.47
CA GLU A 265 -7.51 4.66 9.65
C GLU A 265 -8.44 3.46 9.43
N SER A 266 -9.14 3.04 10.48
CA SER A 266 -10.40 2.32 10.29
C SER A 266 -11.41 3.35 9.77
N ASP A 267 -12.03 3.10 8.62
CA ASP A 267 -13.15 3.90 8.12
C ASP A 267 -14.35 3.74 9.08
N THR A 268 -14.27 4.38 10.24
CA THR A 268 -15.30 4.44 11.27
C THR A 268 -15.96 5.80 11.20
N ALA A 269 -16.95 5.89 10.33
CA ALA A 269 -18.02 6.85 10.47
C ALA A 269 -18.86 6.54 11.73
N HIS A 270 -18.28 6.56 12.93
CA HIS A 270 -18.91 6.65 14.25
C HIS A 270 -17.96 7.40 15.19
N VAL A 271 -17.92 8.72 15.02
CA VAL A 271 -17.33 9.66 15.98
C VAL A 271 -18.26 9.70 17.18
N ASP A 272 -18.01 8.89 18.21
CA ASP A 272 -18.43 9.12 19.59
C ASP A 272 -17.87 8.01 20.51
N GLU A 273 -16.55 7.81 20.52
CA GLU A 273 -15.74 7.35 21.66
C GLU A 273 -14.31 7.11 21.16
N VAL A 274 -13.32 7.36 22.02
CA VAL A 274 -11.91 7.12 21.72
C VAL A 274 -11.69 5.61 21.61
N SER A 275 -11.66 5.06 20.39
CA SER A 275 -11.00 3.79 20.13
C SER A 275 -9.73 4.06 19.34
N GLU A 276 -8.59 4.00 20.02
CA GLU A 276 -7.24 3.92 19.42
C GLU A 276 -6.99 2.55 18.75
N ASP A 277 -8.02 1.71 18.64
CA ASP A 277 -7.93 0.32 18.21
C ASP A 277 -8.21 0.17 16.71
N ILE A 278 -7.21 -0.36 16.00
CA ILE A 278 -7.36 -0.83 14.63
C ILE A 278 -8.19 -2.12 14.69
N ASP A 279 -9.45 -2.07 14.26
CA ASP A 279 -10.39 -3.22 14.29
C ASP A 279 -10.19 -4.20 13.11
N ASP A 280 -9.34 -3.84 12.14
CA ASP A 280 -9.01 -4.73 11.04
C ASP A 280 -7.99 -5.79 11.47
N LYS A 281 -8.51 -6.95 11.86
CA LYS A 281 -7.75 -8.16 12.22
C LYS A 281 -6.74 -8.66 11.18
N TYR A 282 -6.84 -8.22 9.92
CA TYR A 282 -5.88 -8.56 8.86
C TYR A 282 -4.75 -7.54 8.70
N SER A 283 -4.84 -6.39 9.39
CA SER A 283 -3.84 -5.33 9.34
C SER A 283 -2.55 -5.75 10.03
N ILE A 284 -1.41 -5.34 9.47
CA ILE A 284 -0.10 -5.49 10.11
C ILE A 284 0.00 -4.72 11.43
N PHE A 285 -0.86 -3.72 11.63
CA PHE A 285 -0.95 -2.89 12.84
C PHE A 285 -1.96 -3.43 13.87
N TYR A 286 -2.68 -4.51 13.56
CA TYR A 286 -3.68 -5.08 14.46
C TYR A 286 -3.06 -5.62 15.75
N THR A 287 -3.59 -5.19 16.89
CA THR A 287 -3.19 -5.67 18.22
C THR A 287 -4.28 -6.57 18.76
N GLU A 288 -3.95 -7.82 19.08
CA GLU A 288 -4.92 -8.77 19.66
C GLU A 288 -4.88 -8.67 21.19
N ILE A 289 -6.04 -8.43 21.80
CA ILE A 289 -6.24 -8.46 23.25
C ILE A 289 -6.95 -9.77 23.60
N GLN A 290 -6.24 -10.71 24.21
CA GLN A 290 -6.84 -11.95 24.72
C GLN A 290 -7.17 -11.78 26.20
N GLU A 291 -8.46 -11.82 26.53
CA GLU A 291 -8.93 -11.92 27.91
C GLU A 291 -8.90 -13.40 28.33
N ASN A 292 -7.91 -13.79 29.13
CA ASN A 292 -7.94 -15.10 29.74
C ASN A 292 -8.82 -15.05 31.00
N ASN A 293 -10.00 -15.67 30.89
CA ASN A 293 -10.81 -16.29 31.94
C ASN A 293 -12.23 -15.69 32.15
N PRO A 294 -13.28 -16.30 31.58
CA PRO A 294 -14.55 -16.38 32.27
C PRO A 294 -14.44 -17.51 33.31
N ASP A 295 -14.37 -17.17 34.59
CA ASP A 295 -14.51 -18.17 35.65
C ASP A 295 -15.77 -19.01 35.37
N ALA A 296 -15.69 -20.33 35.60
CA ALA A 296 -16.78 -21.28 35.36
C ALA A 296 -18.06 -20.99 36.18
N ASP A 297 -18.00 -19.97 37.03
CA ASP A 297 -18.99 -19.61 38.02
C ASP A 297 -19.67 -18.25 37.70
N GLY A 298 -19.19 -17.52 36.67
CA GLY A 298 -19.77 -16.25 36.22
C GLY A 298 -19.64 -15.09 37.22
N ASP A 299 -18.74 -15.20 38.19
CA ASP A 299 -18.46 -14.15 39.18
C ASP A 299 -17.30 -13.28 38.69
N PHE A 300 -17.52 -11.97 38.59
CA PHE A 300 -16.49 -11.00 38.21
C PHE A 300 -15.78 -10.51 39.47
N ASP A 301 -14.89 -11.33 40.03
CA ASP A 301 -13.97 -10.86 41.08
C ASP A 301 -12.76 -10.15 40.42
N ASP A 302 -12.78 -8.82 40.54
CA ASP A 302 -11.95 -7.75 39.97
C ASP A 302 -10.43 -7.81 40.30
N ALA A 303 -9.79 -8.99 40.32
CA ALA A 303 -8.41 -9.09 40.81
C ALA A 303 -7.42 -9.93 39.99
N SER A 304 -7.82 -10.61 38.91
CA SER A 304 -6.85 -11.34 38.05
C SER A 304 -7.29 -11.48 36.60
N LEU A 305 -7.61 -10.36 35.94
CA LEU A 305 -7.75 -10.31 34.49
C LEU A 305 -6.34 -10.43 33.87
N ASP A 306 -5.93 -11.66 33.53
CA ASP A 306 -4.70 -11.91 32.77
C ASP A 306 -4.94 -11.55 31.30
N VAL A 307 -4.85 -10.25 31.00
CA VAL A 307 -4.90 -9.72 29.64
C VAL A 307 -3.58 -10.02 28.93
N VAL A 308 -3.61 -10.89 27.92
CA VAL A 308 -2.47 -11.12 27.04
C VAL A 308 -2.62 -10.24 25.81
N ILE A 309 -1.76 -9.23 25.70
CA ILE A 309 -1.66 -8.37 24.51
C ILE A 309 -0.63 -9.01 23.57
N LYS A 310 -1.07 -9.39 22.38
CA LYS A 310 -0.17 -9.84 21.32
C LYS A 310 0.18 -8.66 20.43
N ALA A 311 1.48 -8.41 20.33
CA ALA A 311 2.01 -7.33 19.52
C ALA A 311 1.61 -7.45 18.04
N PRO A 312 1.41 -6.33 17.35
CA PRO A 312 1.12 -6.29 15.93
C PRO A 312 2.26 -6.88 15.09
N ALA A 313 1.93 -7.31 13.87
CA ALA A 313 2.85 -8.06 13.01
C ALA A 313 4.17 -7.31 12.76
N TYR A 314 4.12 -6.00 12.50
CA TYR A 314 5.33 -5.21 12.22
C TYR A 314 6.30 -5.11 13.42
N GLN A 315 5.82 -5.35 14.64
CA GLN A 315 6.63 -5.36 15.87
C GLN A 315 7.14 -6.76 16.24
N ASP A 316 6.88 -7.79 15.41
CA ASP A 316 7.42 -9.12 15.67
C ASP A 316 8.95 -9.09 15.62
N SER A 317 9.57 -9.41 16.76
CA SER A 317 11.02 -9.46 16.94
C SER A 317 11.77 -10.42 15.99
N ASN A 318 11.06 -11.32 15.30
CA ASN A 318 11.64 -12.19 14.28
C ASN A 318 11.78 -11.52 12.90
N ILE A 319 11.14 -10.37 12.70
CA ILE A 319 11.23 -9.60 11.45
C ILE A 319 12.49 -8.72 11.50
N VAL A 320 13.30 -8.82 10.47
CA VAL A 320 14.42 -7.90 10.23
C VAL A 320 14.10 -7.08 9.00
N PHE A 321 14.08 -5.76 9.17
CA PHE A 321 13.87 -4.81 8.08
C PHE A 321 15.21 -4.43 7.46
N TYR A 322 15.26 -4.37 6.14
CA TYR A 322 16.47 -4.03 5.39
C TYR A 322 16.26 -2.76 4.60
N ASN A 323 17.30 -1.94 4.50
CA ASN A 323 17.34 -0.78 3.62
C ASN A 323 17.63 -1.21 2.17
N ASN A 324 17.69 -0.23 1.26
CA ASN A 324 18.01 -0.45 -0.15
C ASN A 324 19.43 -0.98 -0.43
N LEU A 325 20.33 -0.99 0.56
CA LEU A 325 21.66 -1.60 0.47
C LEU A 325 21.68 -3.06 0.95
N GLY A 326 20.55 -3.59 1.44
CA GLY A 326 20.46 -4.92 2.03
C GLY A 326 21.06 -4.99 3.44
N GLU A 327 21.29 -3.85 4.08
CA GLU A 327 21.73 -3.76 5.48
C GLU A 327 20.53 -3.61 6.41
N ILE A 328 20.67 -3.97 7.69
CA ILE A 328 19.60 -3.79 8.68
C ILE A 328 19.26 -2.30 8.76
N ASP A 329 17.97 -1.99 8.61
CA ASP A 329 17.49 -0.62 8.59
C ASP A 329 17.34 -0.06 10.01
N SER A 330 17.49 1.25 10.14
CA SER A 330 17.35 1.96 11.41
C SER A 330 16.74 3.32 11.18
N VAL A 331 15.74 3.67 11.98
CA VAL A 331 14.88 4.82 11.77
C VAL A 331 14.79 5.66 13.03
N TYR A 332 14.52 6.95 12.86
CA TYR A 332 14.41 7.88 13.97
C TYR A 332 13.04 7.73 14.65
N ASN A 333 13.03 7.35 15.92
CA ASN A 333 11.81 7.28 16.73
C ASN A 333 11.49 8.68 17.29
N SER A 334 10.33 9.21 16.94
CA SER A 334 9.95 10.58 17.30
C SER A 334 9.58 10.72 18.79
N ILE A 335 9.21 9.61 19.43
CA ILE A 335 8.81 9.51 20.84
C ILE A 335 10.04 9.40 21.75
N THR A 336 10.98 8.51 21.45
CA THR A 336 12.18 8.28 22.27
C THR A 336 13.33 9.23 21.92
N GLY A 337 13.31 9.84 20.73
CA GLY A 337 14.37 10.71 20.23
C GLY A 337 15.66 9.98 19.90
N THR A 338 15.60 8.67 19.67
CA THR A 338 16.75 7.81 19.35
C THR A 338 16.56 7.10 18.01
N VAL A 339 17.67 6.76 17.36
CA VAL A 339 17.64 5.83 16.23
C VAL A 339 17.38 4.42 16.77
N THR A 340 16.36 3.75 16.25
CA THR A 340 15.91 2.43 16.69
C THR A 340 15.56 1.55 15.48
N LEU A 341 15.26 0.28 15.70
CA LEU A 341 14.78 -0.61 14.64
C LEU A 341 13.32 -0.28 14.28
N PRO A 342 12.88 -0.50 13.03
CA PRO A 342 11.49 -0.25 12.68
C PRO A 342 10.48 -0.99 13.57
N ASN A 343 10.83 -2.19 14.08
CA ASN A 343 10.01 -2.96 15.01
C ASN A 343 9.71 -2.24 16.34
N ASP A 344 10.53 -1.26 16.74
CA ASP A 344 10.37 -0.53 18.01
C ASP A 344 9.57 0.78 17.83
N LEU A 345 9.12 1.08 16.61
CA LEU A 345 8.29 2.25 16.35
C LEU A 345 6.84 2.02 16.77
N GLY A 346 6.14 3.12 17.11
CA GLY A 346 4.68 3.14 17.14
C GLY A 346 4.09 3.13 15.72
N PRO A 347 2.79 2.86 15.56
CA PRO A 347 2.17 2.65 14.24
C PRO A 347 2.26 3.88 13.33
N ASP A 348 2.02 5.09 13.86
CA ASP A 348 2.17 6.35 13.11
C ASP A 348 3.62 6.60 12.65
N ASP A 349 4.58 6.41 13.56
CA ASP A 349 6.00 6.59 13.25
C ASP A 349 6.48 5.55 12.24
N PHE A 350 6.02 4.29 12.36
CA PHE A 350 6.35 3.22 11.42
C PHE A 350 5.83 3.53 10.02
N ALA A 351 4.55 3.91 9.91
CA ALA A 351 3.94 4.25 8.64
C ALA A 351 4.55 5.52 8.01
N GLY A 352 4.88 6.52 8.83
CA GLY A 352 5.51 7.76 8.38
C GLY A 352 6.98 7.61 7.94
N ASN A 353 7.68 6.60 8.44
CA ASN A 353 9.06 6.26 8.05
C ASN A 353 9.15 5.03 7.13
N PHE A 354 8.01 4.54 6.62
CA PHE A 354 7.95 3.30 5.86
C PHE A 354 8.85 3.34 4.62
N SER A 355 9.60 2.26 4.41
CA SER A 355 10.42 2.03 3.21
C SER A 355 9.83 0.87 2.41
N ASP A 356 9.74 1.00 1.10
CA ASP A 356 9.22 -0.06 0.22
C ASP A 356 9.98 -1.38 0.37
N THR A 357 11.26 -1.34 0.73
CA THR A 357 12.08 -2.52 1.00
C THR A 357 11.59 -3.35 2.19
N TRP A 358 10.77 -2.77 3.07
CA TRP A 358 10.20 -3.46 4.23
C TRP A 358 9.06 -4.40 3.86
N THR A 359 8.42 -4.20 2.71
CA THR A 359 7.33 -5.06 2.21
C THR A 359 7.79 -6.51 2.06
N GLU A 360 9.02 -6.76 1.62
CA GLU A 360 9.56 -8.13 1.51
C GLU A 360 9.70 -8.83 2.86
N SER A 361 10.05 -8.08 3.92
CA SER A 361 10.10 -8.59 5.29
C SER A 361 8.72 -8.85 5.87
N LEU A 362 7.72 -8.07 5.44
CA LEU A 362 6.32 -8.19 5.88
C LEU A 362 5.49 -9.18 5.06
N LEU A 363 5.92 -9.56 3.86
CA LEU A 363 5.19 -10.48 2.97
C LEU A 363 4.75 -11.78 3.65
N PRO A 364 5.53 -12.41 4.56
CA PRO A 364 5.08 -13.57 5.31
C PRO A 364 3.82 -13.36 6.16
N TYR A 365 3.52 -12.11 6.49
CA TYR A 365 2.37 -11.67 7.27
C TYR A 365 1.19 -11.23 6.39
N HIS A 366 1.29 -11.36 5.06
CA HIS A 366 0.15 -11.14 4.19
C HIS A 366 -0.90 -12.27 4.38
N PRO A 367 -2.21 -11.98 4.48
CA PRO A 367 -3.24 -13.01 4.70
C PRO A 367 -3.21 -14.17 3.69
N GLU A 368 -2.91 -13.87 2.43
CA GLU A 368 -2.80 -14.85 1.34
C GLU A 368 -1.40 -15.47 1.16
N TYR A 369 -0.44 -15.26 2.07
CA TYR A 369 0.95 -15.72 1.91
C TYR A 369 1.09 -17.24 1.75
N CYS A 370 0.28 -18.04 2.47
CA CYS A 370 0.27 -19.48 2.28
C CYS A 370 -0.06 -19.84 0.82
N LYS A 371 -1.09 -19.20 0.24
CA LYS A 371 -1.53 -19.45 -1.13
C LYS A 371 -0.45 -19.05 -2.14
N LEU A 372 0.21 -17.91 -1.94
CA LEU A 372 1.35 -17.49 -2.78
C LEU A 372 2.44 -18.57 -2.82
N LYS A 373 2.86 -19.08 -1.65
CA LYS A 373 3.86 -20.16 -1.59
C LYS A 373 3.39 -21.45 -2.26
N SER A 374 2.08 -21.71 -2.29
CA SER A 374 1.53 -22.84 -3.03
C SER A 374 1.67 -22.61 -4.54
N LEU A 375 1.33 -21.43 -5.04
CA LEU A 375 1.48 -21.06 -6.45
C LEU A 375 2.95 -21.00 -6.91
N GLU A 376 3.87 -20.57 -6.05
CA GLU A 376 5.31 -20.49 -6.35
C GLU A 376 5.93 -21.86 -6.70
N LYS A 377 5.35 -22.97 -6.20
CA LYS A 377 5.75 -24.33 -6.61
C LYS A 377 5.53 -24.60 -8.10
N HIS A 378 4.66 -23.81 -8.73
CA HIS A 378 4.25 -23.93 -10.13
C HIS A 378 4.83 -22.82 -11.00
N LYS A 379 5.90 -22.13 -10.59
CA LYS A 379 6.49 -21.02 -11.34
C LYS A 379 6.79 -21.34 -12.82
N GLY A 380 7.28 -22.54 -13.11
CA GLY A 380 7.53 -22.97 -14.50
C GLY A 380 6.26 -23.02 -15.37
N SER A 381 5.13 -23.34 -14.75
CA SER A 381 3.81 -23.35 -15.37
C SER A 381 3.35 -21.94 -15.79
N TYR A 382 3.57 -20.95 -14.93
CA TYR A 382 3.26 -19.54 -15.20
C TYR A 382 4.16 -18.93 -16.28
N VAL A 383 5.44 -19.33 -16.34
CA VAL A 383 6.35 -18.95 -17.43
C VAL A 383 5.86 -19.54 -18.76
N TRP A 384 5.40 -20.79 -18.74
CA TRP A 384 4.82 -21.42 -19.92
C TRP A 384 3.53 -20.72 -20.37
N ASP A 385 2.64 -20.35 -19.44
CA ASP A 385 1.41 -19.61 -19.76
C ASP A 385 1.72 -18.27 -20.43
N LYS A 386 2.76 -17.59 -19.96
CA LYS A 386 3.21 -16.33 -20.53
C LYS A 386 3.75 -16.49 -21.97
N ASP A 387 4.54 -17.52 -22.25
CA ASP A 387 5.02 -17.81 -23.62
C ASP A 387 3.86 -18.25 -24.56
N MET A 388 2.89 -19.00 -24.02
CA MET A 388 1.66 -19.36 -24.75
C MET A 388 0.82 -18.12 -25.09
N ASP A 389 0.61 -17.21 -24.13
CA ASP A 389 -0.15 -15.97 -24.31
C ASP A 389 0.54 -15.02 -25.31
N ASN A 390 1.86 -14.89 -25.22
CA ASN A 390 2.68 -14.08 -26.13
C ASN A 390 2.75 -14.66 -27.57
N THR A 391 2.29 -15.89 -27.79
CA THR A 391 2.29 -16.51 -29.12
C THR A 391 1.02 -16.12 -29.88
N ASP A 392 1.14 -15.22 -30.86
CA ASP A 392 -0.03 -14.58 -31.50
C ASP A 392 -0.64 -15.32 -32.69
N THR A 393 0.13 -16.21 -33.33
CA THR A 393 -0.31 -16.90 -34.54
C THR A 393 -0.47 -18.40 -34.32
N TYR A 394 -1.44 -18.98 -35.01
CA TYR A 394 -1.66 -20.43 -35.03
C TYR A 394 -0.43 -21.18 -35.55
N ALA A 395 0.23 -20.65 -36.57
CA ALA A 395 1.40 -21.29 -37.18
C ALA A 395 2.56 -21.40 -36.19
N GLU A 396 2.82 -20.35 -35.41
CA GLU A 396 3.81 -20.37 -34.35
C GLU A 396 3.39 -21.31 -33.20
N ALA A 397 2.13 -21.26 -32.78
CA ALA A 397 1.59 -22.14 -31.75
C ALA A 397 1.70 -23.63 -32.13
N PHE A 398 1.44 -23.98 -33.39
CA PHE A 398 1.63 -25.33 -33.92
C PHE A 398 3.11 -25.75 -33.86
N ALA A 399 4.02 -24.87 -34.30
CA ALA A 399 5.46 -25.13 -34.28
C ALA A 399 6.01 -25.30 -32.84
N LYS A 400 5.49 -24.51 -31.88
CA LYS A 400 5.81 -24.61 -30.45
C LYS A 400 5.10 -25.76 -29.73
N GLY A 401 4.15 -26.44 -30.39
CA GLY A 401 3.42 -27.58 -29.82
C GLY A 401 2.30 -27.22 -28.85
N TYR A 402 1.81 -25.98 -28.85
CA TYR A 402 0.77 -25.52 -27.93
C TYR A 402 -0.66 -25.98 -28.25
N LEU A 403 -0.88 -26.59 -29.42
CA LEU A 403 -2.15 -27.24 -29.72
C LEU A 403 -2.34 -28.58 -28.99
N ASN A 404 -1.28 -29.09 -28.36
CA ASN A 404 -1.31 -30.27 -27.51
C ASN A 404 -0.55 -29.97 -26.20
N PRO A 405 -1.08 -29.08 -25.35
CA PRO A 405 -0.34 -28.54 -24.22
C PRO A 405 0.00 -29.60 -23.17
N LEU A 406 -0.76 -30.70 -23.10
CA LEU A 406 -0.52 -31.83 -22.19
C LEU A 406 0.85 -32.51 -22.36
N GLN A 407 1.56 -32.31 -23.48
CA GLN A 407 2.90 -32.88 -23.67
C GLN A 407 4.05 -31.94 -23.30
N ASN A 408 3.78 -30.64 -23.23
CA ASN A 408 4.82 -29.60 -23.19
C ASN A 408 4.71 -28.69 -21.97
N ASP A 409 3.56 -28.66 -21.31
CA ASP A 409 3.34 -27.84 -20.12
C ASP A 409 4.11 -28.42 -18.91
N PRO A 410 4.96 -27.65 -18.22
CA PRO A 410 5.67 -28.10 -17.02
C PRO A 410 4.76 -28.64 -15.91
N LEU A 411 3.51 -28.18 -15.83
CA LEU A 411 2.50 -28.70 -14.89
C LEU A 411 2.09 -30.15 -15.19
N VAL A 412 2.21 -30.57 -16.46
CA VAL A 412 1.85 -31.91 -16.95
C VAL A 412 3.10 -32.78 -17.21
N GLY A 413 4.27 -32.15 -17.39
CA GLY A 413 5.46 -32.76 -17.98
C GLY A 413 6.71 -32.92 -17.11
N ASP A 414 6.82 -32.42 -15.87
CA ASP A 414 8.05 -32.65 -15.07
C ASP A 414 7.90 -32.85 -13.54
N THR A 415 8.83 -33.69 -13.06
CA THR A 415 9.28 -34.19 -11.73
C THR A 415 8.78 -33.68 -10.37
N ILE A 416 7.53 -33.22 -10.20
CA ILE A 416 6.92 -33.19 -8.86
C ILE A 416 6.35 -34.58 -8.58
N GLY A 417 6.77 -35.21 -7.47
CA GLY A 417 6.52 -36.61 -7.08
C GLY A 417 5.39 -37.31 -7.85
N LYS A 418 5.73 -38.39 -8.57
CA LYS A 418 4.93 -39.13 -9.57
C LYS A 418 3.42 -39.33 -9.28
N HIS A 419 2.98 -39.18 -8.04
CA HIS A 419 1.58 -39.23 -7.64
C HIS A 419 0.76 -37.98 -8.03
N ASN A 420 1.36 -36.79 -8.14
CA ASN A 420 0.62 -35.55 -8.41
C ASN A 420 0.53 -35.20 -9.91
N ILE A 421 1.51 -35.61 -10.73
CA ILE A 421 1.52 -35.34 -12.18
C ILE A 421 0.25 -35.90 -12.86
N HIS A 422 -0.13 -37.13 -12.50
CA HIS A 422 -1.34 -37.76 -13.06
C HIS A 422 -2.61 -36.97 -12.72
N PHE A 423 -2.71 -36.45 -11.50
CA PHE A 423 -3.86 -35.68 -11.06
C PHE A 423 -4.06 -34.38 -11.85
N TYR A 424 -3.02 -33.57 -12.08
CA TYR A 424 -3.14 -32.37 -12.92
C TYR A 424 -3.39 -32.71 -14.37
N SER A 425 -2.69 -33.72 -14.90
CA SER A 425 -2.88 -34.18 -16.27
C SER A 425 -4.34 -34.58 -16.51
N ASP A 426 -4.98 -35.26 -15.55
CA ASP A 426 -6.37 -35.68 -15.64
C ASP A 426 -7.34 -34.50 -15.47
N LYS A 427 -7.11 -33.59 -14.50
CA LYS A 427 -7.93 -32.38 -14.31
C LYS A 427 -7.95 -31.53 -15.59
N ILE A 428 -6.77 -31.24 -16.14
CA ILE A 428 -6.61 -30.43 -17.36
C ILE A 428 -7.17 -31.17 -18.57
N LYS A 429 -6.84 -32.45 -18.74
CA LYS A 429 -7.37 -33.27 -19.83
C LYS A 429 -8.89 -33.31 -19.83
N ASN A 430 -9.52 -33.49 -18.67
CA ASN A 430 -10.97 -33.49 -18.54
C ASN A 430 -11.60 -32.17 -18.97
N LYS A 431 -10.95 -31.03 -18.67
CA LYS A 431 -11.38 -29.72 -19.15
C LYS A 431 -11.19 -29.58 -20.67
N ILE A 432 -10.03 -29.95 -21.20
CA ILE A 432 -9.72 -29.89 -22.64
C ILE A 432 -10.64 -30.78 -23.47
N ASP A 433 -10.88 -32.02 -23.04
CA ASP A 433 -11.63 -33.02 -23.82
C ASP A 433 -13.15 -32.88 -23.65
N LEU A 434 -13.61 -32.33 -22.51
CA LEU A 434 -15.01 -32.22 -22.15
C LEU A 434 -15.32 -30.82 -21.57
N TYR A 435 -15.21 -29.80 -22.43
CA TYR A 435 -15.54 -28.43 -22.05
C TYR A 435 -17.05 -28.28 -21.84
N LYS A 436 -17.50 -28.03 -20.61
CA LYS A 436 -18.92 -28.00 -20.24
C LYS A 436 -19.43 -26.59 -19.93
N GLY A 437 -19.12 -25.61 -20.77
CA GLY A 437 -19.65 -24.25 -20.62
C GLY A 437 -21.16 -24.15 -20.90
N THR A 438 -21.53 -23.67 -22.09
CA THR A 438 -22.91 -23.49 -22.55
C THR A 438 -23.59 -24.78 -23.03
N ARG A 439 -24.90 -24.69 -23.34
CA ARG A 439 -25.65 -25.70 -24.12
C ARG A 439 -24.87 -26.18 -25.35
N TYR A 440 -24.15 -25.28 -26.02
CA TYR A 440 -23.49 -25.57 -27.29
C TYR A 440 -22.12 -26.24 -27.10
N SER A 441 -21.43 -26.01 -25.97
CA SER A 441 -20.15 -26.64 -25.68
C SER A 441 -20.25 -28.04 -25.07
N SER A 442 -21.44 -28.46 -24.62
CA SER A 442 -21.59 -29.79 -24.01
C SER A 442 -21.08 -30.91 -24.93
N GLY A 443 -20.06 -31.64 -24.44
CA GLY A 443 -19.40 -32.74 -25.15
C GLY A 443 -18.41 -32.32 -26.25
N MET A 444 -17.93 -31.07 -26.22
CA MET A 444 -16.89 -30.57 -27.13
C MET A 444 -15.55 -30.40 -26.42
N SER A 445 -14.45 -30.43 -27.16
CA SER A 445 -13.16 -30.00 -26.63
C SER A 445 -13.04 -28.47 -26.62
N LEU A 446 -12.11 -27.93 -25.83
CA LEU A 446 -11.77 -26.49 -25.84
C LEU A 446 -11.42 -26.01 -27.27
N ALA A 447 -10.65 -26.81 -28.02
CA ALA A 447 -10.24 -26.49 -29.38
C ALA A 447 -11.43 -26.44 -30.35
N SER A 448 -12.34 -27.42 -30.27
CA SER A 448 -13.57 -27.43 -31.06
C SER A 448 -14.47 -26.24 -30.72
N PHE A 449 -14.56 -25.86 -29.44
CA PHE A 449 -15.33 -24.70 -29.00
C PHE A 449 -14.74 -23.38 -29.51
N ALA A 450 -13.42 -23.21 -29.47
CA ALA A 450 -12.75 -22.02 -30.00
C ALA A 450 -12.94 -21.86 -31.52
N CYS A 451 -12.89 -22.97 -32.27
CA CYS A 451 -13.18 -22.96 -33.71
C CYS A 451 -14.66 -22.68 -33.98
N MET A 452 -15.58 -23.24 -33.20
CA MET A 452 -17.01 -22.96 -33.29
C MET A 452 -17.32 -21.47 -33.08
N ILE A 453 -16.77 -20.83 -32.04
CA ILE A 453 -16.95 -19.38 -31.80
C ILE A 453 -16.39 -18.55 -32.96
N THR A 454 -15.31 -19.02 -33.57
CA THR A 454 -14.66 -18.31 -34.68
C THR A 454 -15.49 -18.36 -35.96
N MET A 455 -16.06 -19.54 -36.26
CA MET A 455 -16.61 -19.86 -37.56
C MET A 455 -18.13 -19.82 -37.64
N CYS A 456 -18.83 -19.96 -36.50
CA CYS A 456 -20.28 -19.93 -36.49
C CYS A 456 -20.78 -18.50 -36.24
N ASP A 457 -21.63 -18.00 -37.15
CA ASP A 457 -22.33 -16.74 -36.93
C ASP A 457 -23.44 -16.93 -35.87
N SER A 458 -23.67 -15.87 -35.09
CA SER A 458 -24.61 -15.82 -33.96
C SER A 458 -26.06 -15.55 -34.37
N LEU A 459 -26.38 -15.45 -35.66
CA LEU A 459 -27.65 -14.89 -36.12
C LEU A 459 -28.40 -15.82 -37.06
N HIS A 460 -29.03 -16.86 -36.51
CA HIS A 460 -30.31 -17.29 -37.05
C HIS A 460 -31.41 -17.01 -36.04
N ASP A 461 -32.37 -16.18 -36.44
CA ASP A 461 -33.66 -16.06 -35.78
C ASP A 461 -34.38 -17.40 -35.99
N TYR A 462 -34.51 -18.20 -34.93
CA TYR A 462 -35.30 -19.42 -34.96
C TYR A 462 -36.43 -19.29 -33.96
N THR A 463 -37.65 -19.45 -34.44
CA THR A 463 -38.81 -19.69 -33.59
C THR A 463 -38.68 -21.10 -33.03
N ASP A 464 -38.43 -21.21 -31.73
CA ASP A 464 -38.49 -22.50 -31.07
C ASP A 464 -39.91 -23.09 -31.15
N HIS A 465 -40.07 -24.34 -30.71
CA HIS A 465 -41.37 -25.01 -30.68
C HIS A 465 -42.38 -24.36 -29.71
N SER A 466 -41.97 -23.35 -28.95
CA SER A 466 -42.82 -22.55 -28.04
C SER A 466 -43.25 -21.21 -28.66
N GLY A 467 -42.82 -20.87 -29.87
CA GLY A 467 -43.17 -19.64 -30.57
C GLY A 467 -42.39 -18.40 -30.08
N VAL A 468 -41.28 -18.61 -29.37
CA VAL A 468 -40.42 -17.53 -28.90
C VAL A 468 -39.23 -17.37 -29.86
N ASN A 469 -39.04 -16.15 -30.37
CA ASN A 469 -37.84 -15.81 -31.16
C ASN A 469 -36.62 -15.92 -30.25
N SER A 470 -35.77 -16.92 -30.49
CA SER A 470 -34.51 -17.11 -29.78
C SER A 470 -33.36 -16.91 -30.75
N VAL A 471 -32.34 -16.19 -30.28
CA VAL A 471 -31.11 -15.95 -31.04
C VAL A 471 -30.16 -17.09 -30.68
N GLY A 472 -29.77 -17.91 -31.67
CA GLY A 472 -28.93 -19.09 -31.45
C GLY A 472 -27.97 -19.35 -32.60
N MET A 473 -26.90 -20.09 -32.31
CA MET A 473 -25.94 -20.55 -33.33
C MET A 473 -26.58 -21.65 -34.20
N ASN A 474 -26.19 -21.69 -35.47
CA ASN A 474 -26.63 -22.72 -36.42
C ASN A 474 -26.16 -24.13 -35.99
N ASP A 475 -27.10 -25.03 -35.69
CA ASP A 475 -26.80 -26.40 -35.24
C ASP A 475 -25.93 -27.20 -36.21
N ALA A 476 -26.05 -26.98 -37.53
CA ALA A 476 -25.20 -27.62 -38.53
C ALA A 476 -23.76 -27.10 -38.44
N CYS A 477 -23.57 -25.79 -38.22
CA CYS A 477 -22.25 -25.22 -37.99
C CYS A 477 -21.60 -25.79 -36.72
N VAL A 478 -22.37 -25.86 -35.63
CA VAL A 478 -21.92 -26.46 -34.37
C VAL A 478 -21.52 -27.92 -34.57
N ALA A 479 -22.32 -28.70 -35.31
CA ALA A 479 -22.02 -30.10 -35.60
C ALA A 479 -20.73 -30.28 -36.41
N THR A 480 -20.44 -29.38 -37.37
CA THR A 480 -19.18 -29.39 -38.12
C THR A 480 -17.99 -29.13 -37.20
N TRP A 481 -17.99 -28.03 -36.44
CA TRP A 481 -16.82 -27.64 -35.66
C TRP A 481 -16.59 -28.48 -34.40
N LYS A 482 -17.58 -29.30 -34.00
CA LYS A 482 -17.36 -30.39 -33.04
C LYS A 482 -16.26 -31.36 -33.49
N GLN A 483 -16.16 -31.63 -34.79
CA GLN A 483 -15.24 -32.65 -35.34
C GLN A 483 -14.02 -32.06 -36.06
N HIS A 484 -14.03 -30.78 -36.42
CA HIS A 484 -13.03 -30.14 -37.30
C HIS A 484 -12.21 -29.04 -36.61
N ALA A 485 -11.78 -29.24 -35.37
CA ALA A 485 -10.95 -28.25 -34.68
C ALA A 485 -9.63 -27.97 -35.42
N PHE A 486 -9.34 -26.69 -35.69
CA PHE A 486 -8.14 -26.21 -36.38
C PHE A 486 -7.88 -26.86 -37.74
N ASP A 487 -8.95 -27.22 -38.47
CA ASP A 487 -8.84 -27.83 -39.79
C ASP A 487 -8.34 -26.80 -40.82
N THR A 488 -7.05 -26.89 -41.17
CA THR A 488 -6.37 -25.99 -42.13
C THR A 488 -6.93 -26.05 -43.56
N THR A 489 -7.79 -27.02 -43.88
CA THR A 489 -8.47 -27.12 -45.17
C THR A 489 -9.80 -26.36 -45.20
N LEU A 490 -10.40 -26.14 -44.02
CA LEU A 490 -11.68 -25.47 -43.85
C LEU A 490 -11.55 -24.05 -43.28
N MET A 491 -10.41 -23.72 -42.65
CA MET A 491 -10.12 -22.43 -42.03
C MET A 491 -9.00 -21.71 -42.77
N CYS A 492 -9.17 -20.42 -43.06
CA CYS A 492 -8.08 -19.62 -43.58
C CYS A 492 -7.12 -19.19 -42.45
N LYS A 493 -5.96 -18.61 -42.80
CA LYS A 493 -4.96 -18.16 -41.81
C LYS A 493 -5.56 -17.27 -40.71
N GLY A 494 -6.34 -16.27 -41.09
CA GLY A 494 -6.97 -15.36 -40.12
C GLY A 494 -7.94 -16.08 -39.18
N ASP A 495 -8.69 -17.07 -39.68
CA ASP A 495 -9.59 -17.87 -38.84
C ASP A 495 -8.81 -18.73 -37.85
N LEU A 496 -7.72 -19.36 -38.31
CA LEU A 496 -6.84 -20.15 -37.45
C LEU A 496 -6.22 -19.29 -36.34
N ASP A 497 -5.70 -18.11 -36.66
CA ASP A 497 -5.09 -17.19 -35.69
C ASP A 497 -6.12 -16.72 -34.64
N LYS A 498 -7.36 -16.44 -35.06
CA LYS A 498 -8.45 -16.06 -34.13
C LYS A 498 -8.89 -17.22 -33.24
N ALA A 499 -9.09 -18.41 -33.81
CA ALA A 499 -9.45 -19.59 -33.04
C ALA A 499 -8.35 -19.96 -32.05
N TRP A 500 -7.08 -19.75 -32.42
CA TRP A 500 -5.95 -19.95 -31.53
C TRP A 500 -5.97 -18.97 -30.34
N LYS A 501 -6.18 -17.67 -30.58
CA LYS A 501 -6.31 -16.66 -29.51
C LYS A 501 -7.45 -16.99 -28.54
N ILE A 502 -8.58 -17.51 -29.03
CA ILE A 502 -9.68 -17.96 -28.17
C ILE A 502 -9.27 -19.21 -27.38
N TYR A 503 -8.69 -20.21 -28.04
CA TYR A 503 -8.24 -21.44 -27.39
C TYR A 503 -7.20 -21.19 -26.29
N ARG A 504 -6.17 -20.38 -26.57
CA ARG A 504 -5.11 -20.07 -25.59
C ARG A 504 -5.69 -19.37 -24.36
N THR A 505 -6.60 -18.42 -24.56
CA THR A 505 -7.28 -17.71 -23.46
C THR A 505 -8.06 -18.68 -22.60
N LEU A 506 -8.91 -19.52 -23.22
CA LEU A 506 -9.71 -20.51 -22.49
C LEU A 506 -8.83 -21.53 -21.74
N TYR A 507 -7.73 -21.97 -22.35
CA TYR A 507 -6.80 -22.91 -21.71
C TYR A 507 -6.16 -22.29 -20.47
N ILE A 508 -5.61 -21.07 -20.60
CA ILE A 508 -4.93 -20.37 -19.50
C ILE A 508 -5.92 -20.13 -18.35
N GLU A 509 -7.17 -19.73 -18.65
CA GLU A 509 -8.20 -19.53 -17.62
C GLU A 509 -8.58 -20.84 -16.90
N GLU A 510 -8.80 -21.94 -17.62
CA GLU A 510 -9.10 -23.24 -16.98
C GLU A 510 -7.94 -23.74 -16.12
N LYS A 511 -6.71 -23.51 -16.56
CA LYS A 511 -5.51 -23.82 -15.80
C LYS A 511 -5.36 -22.95 -14.56
N ARG A 512 -5.64 -21.65 -14.67
CA ARG A 512 -5.70 -20.70 -13.55
C ARG A 512 -6.69 -21.17 -12.49
N ILE A 513 -7.89 -21.60 -12.88
CA ILE A 513 -8.89 -22.15 -11.95
C ILE A 513 -8.34 -23.37 -11.19
N ILE A 514 -7.62 -24.27 -11.87
CA ILE A 514 -7.01 -25.45 -11.23
C ILE A 514 -5.93 -25.05 -10.23
N LEU A 515 -5.06 -24.10 -10.59
CA LEU A 515 -3.96 -23.63 -9.74
C LEU A 515 -4.47 -22.88 -8.50
N VAL A 516 -5.47 -22.01 -8.66
CA VAL A 516 -6.11 -21.31 -7.53
C VAL A 516 -6.84 -22.32 -6.62
N GLY A 517 -7.55 -23.29 -7.22
CA GLY A 517 -8.19 -24.37 -6.47
C GLY A 517 -7.20 -25.18 -5.63
N GLU A 518 -6.03 -25.51 -6.18
CA GLU A 518 -4.96 -26.15 -5.42
C GLU A 518 -4.38 -25.25 -4.33
N ALA A 519 -4.17 -23.96 -4.61
CA ALA A 519 -3.69 -23.03 -3.60
C ALA A 519 -4.64 -22.96 -2.41
N ASN A 520 -5.95 -22.97 -2.66
CA ASN A 520 -6.99 -23.05 -1.64
C ASN A 520 -7.00 -24.41 -0.90
N GLU A 521 -6.85 -25.54 -1.60
CA GLU A 521 -6.78 -26.89 -0.99
C GLU A 521 -5.52 -27.08 -0.12
N GLY A 522 -4.37 -26.54 -0.56
CA GLY A 522 -3.08 -26.64 0.12
C GLY A 522 -2.93 -25.69 1.32
N CYS A 523 -3.85 -24.75 1.48
CA CYS A 523 -3.87 -23.75 2.55
C CYS A 523 -5.25 -23.76 3.21
N PRO A 524 -5.49 -24.67 4.18
CA PRO A 524 -6.78 -24.77 4.85
C PRO A 524 -7.24 -23.42 5.42
N ALA A 525 -8.55 -23.18 5.39
CA ALA A 525 -9.14 -21.96 5.88
C ALA A 525 -8.76 -21.75 7.35
N ASN A 526 -8.21 -20.57 7.66
CA ASN A 526 -8.00 -20.17 9.05
C ASN A 526 -9.26 -19.46 9.56
N GLU A 527 -9.88 -19.99 10.62
CA GLU A 527 -10.92 -19.27 11.37
C GLU A 527 -10.32 -18.28 12.38
N SER A 528 -9.05 -18.47 12.76
CA SER A 528 -8.32 -17.54 13.62
C SER A 528 -7.65 -16.47 12.75
N PRO A 529 -8.17 -15.23 12.74
CA PRO A 529 -7.62 -14.14 11.94
C PRO A 529 -6.23 -13.68 12.43
N TYR A 530 -5.82 -14.14 13.61
CA TYR A 530 -4.67 -13.64 14.35
C TYR A 530 -3.36 -14.36 14.06
N VAL A 531 -3.37 -15.39 13.22
CA VAL A 531 -2.18 -16.13 12.85
C VAL A 531 -2.00 -16.00 11.35
N PHE A 532 -1.19 -15.02 10.94
CA PHE A 532 -0.60 -15.00 9.60
C PHE A 532 0.30 -16.22 9.48
N SER A 533 -0.34 -17.33 9.10
CA SER A 533 0.27 -18.63 9.18
C SER A 533 0.89 -18.98 7.86
N ALA A 534 2.10 -19.54 7.94
CA ALA A 534 2.72 -20.20 6.82
C ALA A 534 1.90 -21.36 6.23
N THR A 535 0.84 -21.82 6.91
CA THR A 535 0.09 -23.06 6.62
C THR A 535 -1.42 -22.87 6.49
N SER A 536 -1.97 -21.67 6.64
CA SER A 536 -3.41 -21.40 6.50
C SER A 536 -3.64 -19.97 6.00
N SER A 537 -4.78 -19.75 5.34
CA SER A 537 -5.17 -18.44 4.81
C SER A 537 -6.67 -18.22 4.98
N PRO A 538 -7.15 -16.97 5.10
CA PRO A 538 -8.57 -16.70 4.96
C PRO A 538 -9.06 -17.06 3.56
N THR A 539 -10.33 -17.43 3.50
CA THR A 539 -11.05 -17.59 2.24
C THR A 539 -11.23 -16.23 1.58
N ALA A 540 -11.36 -16.22 0.25
CA ALA A 540 -11.59 -14.99 -0.49
C ALA A 540 -12.88 -14.28 0.04
N LYS A 541 -13.92 -15.07 0.37
CA LYS A 541 -15.13 -14.58 1.04
C LYS A 541 -14.86 -13.83 2.35
N GLN A 542 -14.03 -14.38 3.23
CA GLN A 542 -13.70 -13.72 4.50
C GLN A 542 -12.99 -12.38 4.28
N LEU A 543 -12.15 -12.29 3.26
CA LEU A 543 -11.47 -11.03 2.89
C LEU A 543 -12.47 -10.00 2.34
N TRP A 544 -13.35 -10.39 1.41
CA TRP A 544 -14.39 -9.49 0.90
C TRP A 544 -15.38 -9.04 1.98
N ASP A 545 -15.79 -9.93 2.88
CA ASP A 545 -16.65 -9.60 4.02
C ASP A 545 -15.95 -8.60 4.97
N ALA A 546 -14.62 -8.64 5.03
CA ALA A 546 -13.77 -7.67 5.73
C ALA A 546 -13.39 -6.45 4.89
N LYS A 547 -14.02 -6.26 3.71
CA LYS A 547 -13.80 -5.15 2.76
C LYS A 547 -12.41 -5.13 2.09
N HIS A 548 -11.68 -6.23 2.13
CA HIS A 548 -10.42 -6.42 1.42
C HIS A 548 -10.65 -7.01 0.03
N THR A 549 -9.74 -6.72 -0.90
CA THR A 549 -9.69 -7.34 -2.23
C THR A 549 -8.63 -8.43 -2.23
N PRO A 550 -9.00 -9.72 -2.31
CA PRO A 550 -8.02 -10.80 -2.41
C PRO A 550 -7.23 -10.69 -3.72
N ASN A 551 -5.98 -11.14 -3.72
CA ASN A 551 -5.13 -11.26 -4.90
C ASN A 551 -5.28 -12.62 -5.59
N ILE A 552 -5.64 -13.66 -4.83
CA ILE A 552 -5.70 -15.03 -5.30
C ILE A 552 -7.16 -15.51 -5.24
N PHE A 553 -7.85 -15.31 -6.36
CA PHE A 553 -9.25 -15.67 -6.56
C PHE A 553 -9.56 -16.02 -8.02
N THR A 554 -10.60 -16.82 -8.23
CA THR A 554 -11.19 -17.09 -9.54
C THR A 554 -12.25 -16.03 -9.91
N ALA A 555 -12.51 -15.84 -11.21
CA ALA A 555 -13.55 -14.90 -11.65
C ALA A 555 -14.92 -15.23 -11.05
N GLU A 556 -15.23 -16.51 -10.84
CA GLU A 556 -16.45 -16.96 -10.17
C GLU A 556 -16.50 -16.46 -8.72
N GLU A 557 -15.43 -16.66 -7.94
CA GLU A 557 -15.35 -16.18 -6.56
C GLU A 557 -15.50 -14.65 -6.47
N ALA A 558 -14.90 -13.88 -7.38
CA ALA A 558 -15.08 -12.43 -7.41
C ALA A 558 -16.53 -12.01 -7.67
N ILE A 559 -17.23 -12.69 -8.59
CA ILE A 559 -18.64 -12.39 -8.88
C ILE A 559 -19.52 -12.80 -7.70
N GLN A 560 -19.31 -13.99 -7.13
CA GLN A 560 -20.06 -14.51 -5.98
C GLN A 560 -19.99 -13.60 -4.75
N ASN A 561 -18.86 -12.92 -4.55
CA ASN A 561 -18.62 -12.13 -3.35
C ASN A 561 -18.60 -10.62 -3.60
N SER A 562 -18.83 -10.19 -4.85
CA SER A 562 -19.09 -8.78 -5.16
C SER A 562 -20.58 -8.45 -5.05
N SER A 563 -20.92 -7.17 -5.21
CA SER A 563 -22.32 -6.71 -5.38
C SER A 563 -23.01 -7.29 -6.62
N LEU A 564 -22.28 -8.05 -7.44
CA LEU A 564 -22.77 -8.73 -8.65
C LEU A 564 -23.18 -10.20 -8.40
N SER A 565 -23.23 -10.65 -7.15
CA SER A 565 -23.57 -12.04 -6.78
C SER A 565 -24.94 -12.52 -7.31
N ASP A 566 -25.89 -11.62 -7.48
CA ASP A 566 -27.20 -11.90 -8.09
C ASP A 566 -27.11 -12.34 -9.57
N LEU A 567 -25.98 -12.10 -10.24
CA LEU A 567 -25.71 -12.60 -11.59
C LEU A 567 -25.57 -14.12 -11.65
N LEU A 568 -25.27 -14.80 -10.54
CA LEU A 568 -25.04 -16.26 -10.53
C LEU A 568 -26.32 -17.06 -10.21
N ASN A 569 -27.38 -16.39 -9.76
CA ASN A 569 -28.64 -17.05 -9.40
C ASN A 569 -29.46 -17.40 -10.64
N THR A 570 -29.55 -18.68 -10.99
CA THR A 570 -30.26 -19.17 -12.19
C THR A 570 -31.79 -19.14 -12.08
N ASP A 571 -32.36 -18.94 -10.89
CA ASP A 571 -33.78 -19.18 -10.60
C ASP A 571 -34.65 -17.94 -10.34
N LYS A 572 -34.11 -16.72 -10.39
CA LYS A 572 -34.91 -15.50 -10.17
C LYS A 572 -35.09 -14.71 -11.46
N ASN A 573 -36.35 -14.41 -11.82
CA ASN A 573 -36.70 -13.57 -12.98
C ASN A 573 -36.04 -12.17 -12.97
N GLY A 574 -35.50 -11.70 -11.84
CA GLY A 574 -34.67 -10.48 -11.74
C GLY A 574 -33.25 -10.63 -12.29
N ALA A 575 -32.65 -11.82 -12.16
CA ALA A 575 -31.26 -12.11 -12.58
C ALA A 575 -31.06 -12.00 -14.10
N GLN A 576 -32.11 -12.17 -14.92
CA GLN A 576 -32.03 -11.97 -16.37
C GLN A 576 -31.83 -10.50 -16.76
N ASN A 577 -32.46 -9.55 -16.04
CA ASN A 577 -32.37 -8.12 -16.34
C ASN A 577 -31.03 -7.54 -15.87
N GLU A 578 -30.50 -8.02 -14.74
CA GLU A 578 -29.20 -7.64 -14.23
C GLU A 578 -28.06 -8.26 -15.04
N ARG A 579 -28.18 -9.53 -15.48
CA ARG A 579 -27.29 -10.11 -16.51
C ARG A 579 -27.32 -9.29 -17.79
N ALA A 580 -28.50 -8.91 -18.28
CA ALA A 580 -28.60 -8.07 -19.47
C ALA A 580 -27.94 -6.69 -19.28
N ASN A 581 -28.01 -6.10 -18.08
CA ASN A 581 -27.39 -4.81 -17.76
C ASN A 581 -25.88 -4.91 -17.55
N ALA A 582 -25.39 -5.90 -16.81
CA ALA A 582 -23.96 -6.15 -16.62
C ALA A 582 -23.29 -6.47 -17.96
N ALA A 583 -23.97 -7.27 -18.79
CA ALA A 583 -23.53 -7.58 -20.12
C ALA A 583 -23.62 -6.32 -21.03
N LYS A 584 -24.60 -5.43 -20.86
CA LYS A 584 -24.67 -4.12 -21.54
C LYS A 584 -23.52 -3.19 -21.13
N THR A 585 -23.12 -3.16 -19.86
CA THR A 585 -21.98 -2.36 -19.36
C THR A 585 -20.64 -2.93 -19.83
N ALA A 586 -20.46 -4.26 -19.79
CA ALA A 586 -19.33 -4.94 -20.42
C ALA A 586 -19.28 -4.69 -21.94
N GLY A 587 -20.45 -4.62 -22.57
CA GLY A 587 -20.64 -4.26 -23.98
C GLY A 587 -20.11 -2.89 -24.37
N VAL A 588 -20.20 -1.89 -23.49
CA VAL A 588 -19.69 -0.53 -23.78
C VAL A 588 -18.16 -0.49 -23.83
N SER A 589 -17.47 -1.21 -22.95
CA SER A 589 -16.00 -1.32 -22.97
C SER A 589 -15.52 -2.25 -24.10
N PHE A 590 -16.29 -3.32 -24.34
CA PHE A 590 -16.08 -4.25 -25.45
C PHE A 590 -16.27 -3.58 -26.81
N ASP A 591 -17.22 -2.66 -27.00
CA ASP A 591 -17.47 -1.98 -28.27
C ASP A 591 -16.31 -1.12 -28.74
N SER A 592 -15.66 -0.39 -27.83
CA SER A 592 -14.46 0.39 -28.14
C SER A 592 -13.30 -0.52 -28.57
N THR A 593 -13.11 -1.65 -27.88
CA THR A 593 -12.12 -2.68 -28.19
C THR A 593 -12.47 -3.43 -29.49
N CYS A 594 -13.75 -3.70 -29.74
CA CYS A 594 -14.26 -4.39 -30.93
C CYS A 594 -14.12 -3.53 -32.18
N HIS A 595 -14.27 -2.20 -32.07
CA HIS A 595 -14.00 -1.28 -33.17
C HIS A 595 -12.52 -1.27 -33.57
N ALA A 596 -11.60 -1.33 -32.59
CA ALA A 596 -10.16 -1.47 -32.85
C ALA A 596 -9.82 -2.85 -33.45
N TYR A 597 -10.39 -3.93 -32.90
CA TYR A 597 -10.18 -5.30 -33.38
C TYR A 597 -10.78 -5.55 -34.77
N ALA A 598 -11.91 -4.89 -35.11
CA ALA A 598 -12.55 -5.02 -36.42
C ALA A 598 -11.67 -4.50 -37.56
N TYR A 599 -10.93 -3.40 -37.32
CA TYR A 599 -10.01 -2.84 -38.31
C TYR A 599 -8.83 -3.78 -38.58
N THR A 600 -8.23 -4.30 -37.51
CA THR A 600 -7.17 -5.33 -37.60
C THR A 600 -7.70 -6.62 -38.25
N ARG A 601 -8.92 -7.04 -37.91
CA ARG A 601 -9.57 -8.24 -38.46
C ARG A 601 -9.80 -8.15 -39.97
N VAL A 602 -10.20 -6.99 -40.48
CA VAL A 602 -10.35 -6.78 -41.93
C VAL A 602 -9.01 -6.91 -42.66
N GLN A 603 -7.90 -6.50 -42.03
CA GLN A 603 -6.56 -6.68 -42.58
C GLN A 603 -6.11 -8.15 -42.53
N GLU A 604 -6.37 -8.85 -41.41
CA GLU A 604 -6.05 -10.28 -41.24
C GLU A 604 -6.83 -11.19 -42.20
N LEU A 605 -8.07 -10.82 -42.54
CA LEU A 605 -8.94 -11.56 -43.46
C LEU A 605 -8.73 -11.19 -44.94
N ALA A 606 -7.95 -10.15 -45.25
CA ALA A 606 -7.67 -9.73 -46.62
C ALA A 606 -7.12 -10.85 -47.55
N PRO A 607 -6.35 -11.84 -47.06
CA PRO A 607 -5.91 -12.99 -47.88
C PRO A 607 -6.97 -14.08 -48.05
N CYS A 608 -8.09 -14.03 -47.34
CA CYS A 608 -9.13 -15.06 -47.35
C CYS A 608 -10.17 -14.75 -48.45
N ASN A 609 -10.48 -15.74 -49.28
CA ASN A 609 -11.31 -15.57 -50.49
C ASN A 609 -12.82 -15.60 -50.13
N TYR A 610 -13.29 -14.58 -49.41
CA TYR A 610 -14.71 -14.41 -49.08
C TYR A 610 -15.49 -13.76 -50.23
N SER A 611 -16.79 -14.02 -50.32
CA SER A 611 -17.64 -13.35 -51.31
C SER A 611 -17.77 -11.85 -50.99
N ASP A 612 -18.02 -11.01 -51.99
CA ASP A 612 -18.18 -9.56 -51.79
C ASP A 612 -19.34 -9.22 -50.81
N TYR A 613 -20.36 -10.10 -50.75
CA TYR A 613 -21.47 -10.03 -49.78
C TYR A 613 -21.00 -10.24 -48.33
N ASP A 614 -20.06 -11.15 -48.09
CA ASP A 614 -19.51 -11.42 -46.75
C ASP A 614 -18.58 -10.29 -46.28
N ARG A 615 -17.89 -9.61 -47.21
CA ARG A 615 -17.04 -8.43 -46.92
C ARG A 615 -17.86 -7.19 -46.53
N GLU A 616 -19.00 -6.96 -47.18
CA GLU A 616 -19.95 -5.89 -46.81
C GLU A 616 -20.69 -6.20 -45.49
N SER A 617 -20.99 -7.48 -45.23
CA SER A 617 -21.54 -7.92 -43.93
C SER A 617 -20.56 -7.62 -42.78
N LEU A 618 -19.28 -7.96 -42.91
CA LEU A 618 -18.24 -7.69 -41.91
C LEU A 618 -18.03 -6.21 -41.60
N THR A 619 -18.23 -5.31 -42.56
CA THR A 619 -18.15 -3.85 -42.38
C THR A 619 -19.45 -3.24 -41.85
N SER A 620 -20.61 -3.86 -42.13
CA SER A 620 -21.93 -3.46 -41.61
C SER A 620 -22.21 -3.90 -40.16
N GLN A 621 -21.52 -4.96 -39.69
CA GLN A 621 -21.66 -5.52 -38.34
C GLN A 621 -21.11 -4.62 -37.21
N THR A 622 -20.47 -3.49 -37.52
CA THR A 622 -20.09 -2.45 -36.55
C THR A 622 -21.30 -1.76 -35.90
N ASN A 623 -22.53 -1.96 -36.42
CA ASN A 623 -23.77 -1.41 -35.86
C ASN A 623 -24.65 -2.45 -35.11
N VAL A 624 -24.16 -3.68 -34.89
CA VAL A 624 -24.95 -4.80 -34.32
C VAL A 624 -24.44 -5.23 -32.93
N SER A 625 -23.68 -4.37 -32.24
CA SER A 625 -23.10 -4.69 -30.94
C SER A 625 -24.13 -4.86 -29.81
N GLU A 626 -25.26 -4.16 -29.84
CA GLU A 626 -26.32 -4.31 -28.83
C GLU A 626 -27.04 -5.68 -28.86
N LYS A 627 -26.97 -6.44 -29.97
CA LYS A 627 -27.65 -7.74 -30.11
C LYS A 627 -26.79 -8.96 -29.77
N LYS A 628 -25.46 -8.86 -29.87
CA LYS A 628 -24.51 -9.96 -29.59
C LYS A 628 -24.51 -10.41 -28.13
N LEU A 629 -25.00 -9.54 -27.24
CA LEU A 629 -25.02 -9.71 -25.80
C LEU A 629 -26.17 -10.56 -25.22
N LYS A 630 -27.20 -10.88 -26.03
CA LYS A 630 -28.28 -11.77 -25.57
C LYS A 630 -27.94 -13.26 -25.70
N VAL A 631 -26.91 -13.63 -26.47
CA VAL A 631 -26.56 -15.03 -26.77
C VAL A 631 -25.41 -15.54 -25.89
N PHE A 632 -24.52 -14.64 -25.48
CA PHE A 632 -23.36 -14.94 -24.64
C PHE A 632 -23.53 -14.34 -23.25
N THR A 633 -24.61 -14.66 -22.55
CA THR A 633 -24.46 -14.86 -21.10
C THR A 633 -23.61 -16.10 -20.94
N ILE A 634 -22.31 -15.88 -20.79
CA ILE A 634 -21.36 -16.87 -20.28
C ILE A 634 -22.00 -17.44 -19.00
N PRO A 635 -22.19 -18.77 -18.88
CA PRO A 635 -22.26 -19.36 -17.56
C PRO A 635 -20.83 -19.26 -17.02
N ILE A 636 -20.60 -18.25 -16.19
CA ILE A 636 -19.55 -18.30 -15.18
C ILE A 636 -20.13 -19.15 -14.07
#